data_AF-A0A831W3A2-F1
#
_entry.id   AF-A0A831W3A2-F1
#
_cell.length_a   1.000
_cell.length_b   1.000
_cell.length_c   1.000
_cell.angle_alpha   90.00
_cell.angle_beta   90.00
_cell.angle_gamma   90.00
#
_symmetry.space_group_name_H-M   'P 1'
#
loop_
_entity.id
_entity.type
_entity.pdbx_description
1 polymer ?
#
loop_
_entity_poly.entity_id
_entity_poly.type
_entity_poly.pdbx_seq_one_letter_code
_entity_poly.pdbx_strand_id
1 'polypeptide(L)'
;MKHPPRQQHPPQGGRPPRGRRRDARIQAGRLDLLYAHHRGESLGVLLFVALLYPALRPVVPPLQLLPWLALAALLVVARFGLVHVYWRQKRPLDLGAWYRRFNAATLAAGLVWGTGAVLVARFGDPVHQVFLAFALWGLGAAALSGMAASATSFLLFLVPAFAPPGLWLCLSGDPLRVAIGAMTLAFGALLVVTARRLDRTLTRSFQLGIENTDLIERLAAARQQSDRARAQLETTNAALSKEVRERRRAEDKIRSSETQLRSILHNLQDVVYRTDACGRIIWATPSVEQLLAYPPEEFTRMTFADLYRDPDGAAGMERELEARFGILENFEVALRTRTGATVWASINAHFYHDATGAIAGVEGSIRNVSGLKYAREALHKEKEKIQVTLESIGDGVLTTDVIGTIEYLNPTAERLTGWHLREARGLALPKVLHLIDETTRRTVANPVERCLQENCVTGVPGNTTLLHRGAEHEYSIEVTATPIRDGVGQVIGTVVALHDVTRLRGLARQMSYQATHDALTDLINRREFEARVKNALITAHNDHKHHALCYIGLDQFKVINDTCGHGAGDELLKQLTRLFRDKIRESDTIARLSGDEFGALLEGCPLQNARLVAEDLRRSVKAFRFAWKSNTFRVSASIGLVPITADSGTLSDVLSAADAACYVAKDQGRNRVHLYQPDDGAVAQRQGEMQW
;
A
#
# COMPACT_ATOMS: atom_id res chain seq x y z
N MET A 1 45.75 -37.86 9.57
CA MET A 1 45.38 -36.72 8.72
C MET A 1 44.98 -35.55 9.61
N LYS A 2 45.54 -34.38 9.32
CA LYS A 2 45.55 -33.17 10.17
C LYS A 2 44.16 -32.57 10.36
N HIS A 3 43.76 -32.32 11.61
CA HIS A 3 42.65 -31.42 11.93
C HIS A 3 43.00 -29.98 11.53
N PRO A 4 42.11 -29.20 10.89
CA PRO A 4 42.33 -27.79 10.65
C PRO A 4 42.04 -26.96 11.93
N PRO A 5 42.66 -25.78 12.08
CA PRO A 5 42.60 -25.02 13.32
C PRO A 5 41.26 -24.29 13.48
N ARG A 6 40.74 -24.28 14.72
CA ARG A 6 39.64 -23.42 15.18
C ARG A 6 40.06 -21.95 15.02
N GLN A 7 39.41 -21.24 14.11
CA GLN A 7 39.48 -19.77 14.05
C GLN A 7 38.84 -19.18 15.32
N GLN A 8 39.65 -18.49 16.11
CA GLN A 8 39.19 -17.67 17.22
C GLN A 8 38.51 -16.41 16.66
N HIS A 9 37.24 -16.22 16.98
CA HIS A 9 36.55 -14.94 16.76
C HIS A 9 37.20 -13.83 17.61
N PRO A 10 37.43 -12.62 17.08
CA PRO A 10 37.89 -11.50 17.90
C PRO A 10 36.79 -11.08 18.89
N PRO A 11 37.15 -10.52 20.05
CA PRO A 11 36.20 -10.14 21.08
C PRO A 11 35.23 -9.07 20.54
N GLN A 12 33.93 -9.35 20.68
CA GLN A 12 32.86 -8.42 20.34
C GLN A 12 32.95 -7.21 21.29
N GLY A 13 33.63 -6.15 20.85
CA GLY A 13 33.49 -4.83 21.44
C GLY A 13 32.02 -4.44 21.40
N GLY A 14 31.42 -4.30 22.59
CA GLY A 14 30.00 -4.03 22.76
C GLY A 14 29.53 -2.89 21.88
N ARG A 15 28.68 -3.20 20.89
CA ARG A 15 28.06 -2.19 20.05
C ARG A 15 27.16 -1.33 20.96
N PRO A 16 27.30 0.01 20.98
CA PRO A 16 26.44 0.84 21.80
C PRO A 16 24.97 0.68 21.37
N PRO A 17 24.01 0.81 22.31
CA PRO A 17 22.59 0.64 22.03
C PRO A 17 22.13 1.52 20.85
N ARG A 18 21.22 1.00 20.02
CA ARG A 18 20.78 1.61 18.73
C ARG A 18 20.42 3.10 18.84
N GLY A 19 19.85 3.55 19.96
CA GLY A 19 19.56 4.97 20.23
C GLY A 19 20.80 5.88 20.21
N ARG A 20 21.89 5.48 20.89
CA ARG A 20 23.13 6.27 20.96
C ARG A 20 23.80 6.45 19.59
N ARG A 21 23.64 5.50 18.66
CA ARG A 21 24.16 5.61 17.29
C ARG A 21 23.36 6.61 16.46
N ARG A 22 22.05 6.69 16.68
CA ARG A 22 21.17 7.62 15.96
C ARG A 22 21.43 9.05 16.39
N ASP A 23 21.54 9.29 17.69
CA ASP A 23 21.85 10.60 18.26
C ASP A 23 23.24 11.09 17.83
N ALA A 24 24.24 10.20 17.81
CA ALA A 24 25.58 10.54 17.34
C ALA A 24 25.62 10.93 15.85
N ARG A 25 24.81 10.29 14.99
CA ARG A 25 24.70 10.65 13.56
C ARG A 25 24.03 12.00 13.36
N ILE A 26 22.98 12.29 14.12
CA ILE A 26 22.31 13.59 14.09
C ILE A 26 23.27 14.68 14.58
N GLN A 27 24.01 14.45 15.66
CA GLN A 27 25.01 15.39 16.16
C GLN A 27 26.15 15.64 15.17
N ALA A 28 26.62 14.59 14.48
CA ALA A 28 27.62 14.74 13.42
C ALA A 28 27.13 15.61 12.26
N GLY A 29 25.93 15.34 11.74
CA GLY A 29 25.35 16.13 10.64
C GLY A 29 25.12 17.61 11.01
N ARG A 30 24.73 17.89 12.26
CA ARG A 30 24.60 19.27 12.76
C ARG A 30 25.94 19.98 12.84
N LEU A 31 26.98 19.28 13.30
CA LEU A 31 28.33 19.83 13.39
C LEU A 31 28.90 20.14 11.99
N ASP A 32 28.69 19.25 11.03
CA ASP A 32 29.10 19.46 9.64
C ASP A 32 28.45 20.70 9.02
N LEU A 33 27.15 20.91 9.25
CA LEU A 33 26.47 22.13 8.82
C LEU A 33 27.05 23.40 9.45
N LEU A 34 27.30 23.39 10.77
CA LEU A 34 27.88 24.54 11.48
C LEU A 34 29.27 24.92 10.93
N TYR A 35 30.09 23.92 10.59
CA TYR A 35 31.43 24.15 10.03
C TYR A 35 31.45 24.38 8.51
N ALA A 36 30.44 23.95 7.77
CA ALA A 36 30.31 24.20 6.33
C ALA A 36 29.97 25.67 6.06
N HIS A 37 29.00 26.21 6.79
CA HIS A 37 28.46 27.56 6.54
C HIS A 37 29.46 28.67 6.88
N HIS A 38 30.28 28.49 7.92
CA HIS A 38 31.31 29.46 8.31
C HIS A 38 32.47 29.63 7.33
N ARG A 39 32.65 28.69 6.40
CA ARG A 39 33.67 28.81 5.36
C ARG A 39 33.39 30.00 4.43
N GLY A 40 32.10 30.32 4.17
CA GLY A 40 31.69 31.45 3.35
C GLY A 40 31.56 32.77 4.13
N GLU A 41 31.10 32.72 5.38
CA GLU A 41 30.83 33.94 6.17
C GLU A 41 32.10 34.68 6.62
N SER A 42 33.22 33.98 6.81
CA SER A 42 34.45 34.55 7.36
C SER A 42 35.02 35.70 6.50
N LEU A 43 34.89 35.62 5.18
CA LEU A 43 35.35 36.66 4.25
C LEU A 43 34.46 37.91 4.34
N GLY A 44 33.14 37.72 4.41
CA GLY A 44 32.18 38.80 4.54
C GLY A 44 32.31 39.57 5.85
N VAL A 45 32.56 38.86 6.96
CA VAL A 45 32.80 39.50 8.27
C VAL A 45 34.10 40.30 8.27
N LEU A 46 35.17 39.80 7.63
CA LEU A 46 36.44 40.54 7.53
C LEU A 46 36.28 41.84 6.73
N LEU A 47 35.58 41.76 5.59
CA LEU A 47 35.25 42.93 4.77
C LEU A 47 34.41 43.93 5.57
N PHE A 48 33.42 43.44 6.31
CA PHE A 48 32.57 44.27 7.16
C PHE A 48 33.36 44.98 8.27
N VAL A 49 34.26 44.26 8.97
CA VAL A 49 35.16 44.84 9.98
C VAL A 49 36.06 45.92 9.37
N ALA A 50 36.56 45.73 8.14
CA ALA A 50 37.36 46.74 7.44
C ALA A 50 36.54 48.02 7.12
N LEU A 51 35.27 47.87 6.76
CA LEU A 51 34.35 48.98 6.48
C LEU A 51 33.93 49.76 7.73
N LEU A 52 34.04 49.17 8.93
CA LEU A 52 33.67 49.85 10.18
C LEU A 52 34.68 50.93 10.62
N TYR A 53 35.95 50.83 10.23
CA TYR A 53 36.95 51.84 10.59
C TYR A 53 36.61 53.25 10.07
N PRO A 54 36.38 53.48 8.76
CA PRO A 54 36.02 54.81 8.27
C PRO A 54 34.68 55.30 8.80
N ALA A 55 33.74 54.39 9.10
CA ALA A 55 32.43 54.74 9.65
C ALA A 55 32.48 55.16 11.12
N LEU A 56 33.37 54.57 11.93
CA LEU A 56 33.41 54.79 13.39
C LEU A 56 34.54 55.73 13.85
N ARG A 57 35.54 56.02 13.00
CA ARG A 57 36.63 56.97 13.33
C ARG A 57 36.19 58.39 13.74
N PRO A 58 35.07 58.99 13.25
CA PRO A 58 34.74 60.36 13.64
C PRO A 58 34.16 60.46 15.06
N VAL A 59 33.83 59.31 15.67
CA VAL A 59 33.00 59.23 16.88
C VAL A 59 33.71 58.46 18.00
N VAL A 60 34.46 57.41 17.66
CA VAL A 60 35.18 56.60 18.64
C VAL A 60 36.67 56.94 18.59
N PRO A 61 37.31 57.23 19.76
CA PRO A 61 38.74 57.51 19.81
C PRO A 61 39.58 56.38 19.18
N PRO A 62 40.60 56.68 18.35
CA PRO A 62 41.43 55.66 17.70
C PRO A 62 42.10 54.71 18.69
N LEU A 63 42.44 55.20 19.88
CA LEU A 63 43.01 54.44 21.01
C LEU A 63 42.11 53.29 21.49
N GLN A 64 40.79 53.38 21.28
CA GLN A 64 39.83 52.33 21.66
C GLN A 64 39.35 51.54 20.44
N LEU A 65 39.26 52.18 19.26
CA LEU A 65 38.75 51.57 18.03
C LEU A 65 39.75 50.58 17.41
N LEU A 66 41.04 50.93 17.32
CA LEU A 66 42.05 50.08 16.68
C LEU A 66 42.29 48.74 17.40
N PRO A 67 42.42 48.69 18.75
CA PRO A 67 42.55 47.42 19.46
C PRO A 67 41.31 46.52 19.28
N TRP A 68 40.12 47.11 19.24
CA TRP A 68 38.88 46.38 19.04
C TRP A 68 38.77 45.77 17.63
N LEU A 69 39.11 46.54 16.59
CA LEU A 69 39.14 46.03 15.20
C LEU A 69 40.20 44.94 15.03
N ALA A 70 41.38 45.09 15.64
CA ALA A 70 42.42 44.07 15.62
C ALA A 70 41.97 42.78 16.31
N LEU A 71 41.27 42.88 17.45
CA LEU A 71 40.71 41.73 18.16
C LEU A 71 39.61 41.03 17.33
N ALA A 72 38.74 41.79 16.66
CA ALA A 72 37.72 41.24 15.77
C ALA A 72 38.33 40.51 14.57
N ALA A 73 39.34 41.09 13.92
CA ALA A 73 40.06 40.47 12.80
C ALA A 73 40.80 39.20 13.22
N LEU A 74 41.50 39.22 14.37
CA LEU A 74 42.20 38.06 14.93
C LEU A 74 41.22 36.89 15.18
N LEU A 75 40.03 37.19 15.70
CA LEU A 75 39.02 36.18 15.98
C LEU A 75 38.46 35.55 14.70
N VAL A 76 38.28 36.33 13.63
CA VAL A 76 37.88 35.79 12.30
C VAL A 76 38.96 34.83 11.76
N VAL A 77 40.24 35.20 11.86
CA VAL A 77 41.36 34.34 11.44
C VAL A 77 41.42 33.06 12.27
N ALA A 78 41.27 33.16 13.59
CA ALA A 78 41.24 32.01 14.49
C ALA A 78 40.07 31.06 14.17
N ARG A 79 38.88 31.59 13.86
CA ARG A 79 37.72 30.80 13.43
C ARG A 79 37.97 30.11 12.08
N PHE A 80 38.56 30.81 11.13
CA PHE A 80 38.92 30.22 9.84
C PHE A 80 39.91 29.05 10.01
N GLY A 81 40.92 29.21 10.88
CA GLY A 81 41.85 28.14 11.24
C GLY A 81 41.13 26.93 11.85
N LEU A 82 40.19 27.16 12.77
CA LEU A 82 39.37 26.10 13.38
C LEU A 82 38.58 25.30 12.32
N VAL A 83 37.95 26.00 11.37
CA VAL A 83 37.20 25.39 10.26
C VAL A 83 38.13 24.60 9.34
N HIS A 84 39.31 25.15 9.03
CA HIS A 84 40.30 24.46 8.20
C HIS A 84 40.80 23.15 8.84
N VAL A 85 41.07 23.17 10.16
CA VAL A 85 41.49 21.96 10.89
C VAL A 85 40.37 20.94 10.96
N TYR A 86 39.11 21.35 11.13
CA TYR A 86 37.95 20.47 11.14
C TYR A 86 37.85 19.67 9.83
N TRP A 87 37.88 20.36 8.68
CA TRP A 87 37.75 19.72 7.36
C TRP A 87 38.97 18.89 6.94
N ARG A 88 40.16 19.14 7.51
CA ARG A 88 41.32 18.26 7.32
C ARG A 88 41.19 16.93 8.03
N GLN A 89 40.40 16.84 9.11
CA GLN A 89 40.15 15.57 9.81
C GLN A 89 39.01 14.82 9.11
N LYS A 90 39.35 13.77 8.36
CA LYS A 90 38.37 12.99 7.58
C LYS A 90 37.20 12.41 8.40
N ARG A 91 37.34 12.25 9.73
CA ARG A 91 36.24 12.04 10.71
C ARG A 91 36.67 12.45 12.13
N PRO A 92 36.03 13.43 12.78
CA PRO A 92 36.34 13.74 14.18
C PRO A 92 35.92 12.59 15.11
N LEU A 93 36.87 12.03 15.85
CA LEU A 93 36.65 10.95 16.83
C LEU A 93 35.82 11.40 18.06
N ASP A 94 35.87 12.70 18.39
CA ASP A 94 35.13 13.30 19.51
C ASP A 94 34.31 14.51 19.04
N LEU A 95 33.04 14.24 18.70
CA LEU A 95 32.06 15.25 18.30
C LEU A 95 31.80 16.29 19.40
N GLY A 96 31.89 15.90 20.68
CA GLY A 96 31.63 16.79 21.81
C GLY A 96 32.72 17.83 21.99
N ALA A 97 33.99 17.45 21.81
CA ALA A 97 35.10 18.39 21.86
C ALA A 97 35.01 19.49 20.78
N TRP A 98 34.64 19.11 19.56
CA TRP A 98 34.47 20.07 18.46
C TRP A 98 33.29 21.00 18.68
N TYR A 99 32.18 20.49 19.23
CA TYR A 99 31.04 21.32 19.62
C TYR A 99 31.42 22.37 20.67
N ARG A 100 32.22 21.98 21.69
CA ARG A 100 32.73 22.92 22.71
C ARG A 100 33.64 23.99 22.12
N ARG A 101 34.56 23.61 21.21
CA ARG A 101 35.46 24.55 20.53
C ARG A 101 34.69 25.56 19.68
N PHE A 102 33.68 25.09 18.94
CA PHE A 102 32.80 25.95 18.14
C PHE A 102 32.04 26.95 19.03
N ASN A 103 31.45 26.46 20.13
CA ASN A 103 30.70 27.30 21.07
C ASN A 103 31.59 28.34 21.76
N ALA A 104 32.81 27.98 22.15
CA ALA A 104 33.76 28.91 22.74
C ALA A 104 34.15 30.04 21.78
N ALA A 105 34.43 29.72 20.51
CA ALA A 105 34.73 30.72 19.48
C ALA A 105 33.52 31.62 19.17
N THR A 106 32.31 31.05 19.20
CA THR A 106 31.05 31.77 18.97
C THR A 106 30.71 32.73 20.10
N LEU A 107 30.94 32.31 21.36
CA LEU A 107 30.81 33.15 22.54
C LEU A 107 31.80 34.30 22.52
N ALA A 108 33.07 34.03 22.19
CA ALA A 108 34.08 35.07 22.03
C ALA A 108 33.67 36.11 20.97
N ALA A 109 33.05 35.66 19.87
CA ALA A 109 32.54 36.59 18.84
C ALA A 109 31.40 37.45 19.36
N GLY A 110 30.45 36.86 20.09
CA GLY A 110 29.37 37.62 20.72
C GLY A 110 29.91 38.71 21.67
N LEU A 111 30.92 38.38 22.48
CA LEU A 111 31.55 39.33 23.41
C LEU A 111 32.31 40.46 22.69
N VAL A 112 33.05 40.15 21.62
CA VAL A 112 33.76 41.15 20.83
C VAL A 112 32.77 42.11 20.15
N TRP A 113 31.70 41.59 19.54
CA TRP A 113 30.67 42.43 18.93
C TRP A 113 29.88 43.24 19.96
N GLY A 114 29.57 42.66 21.12
CA GLY A 114 28.90 43.35 22.23
C GLY A 114 29.73 44.49 22.81
N THR A 115 31.04 44.30 23.00
CA THR A 115 31.93 45.36 23.51
C THR A 115 32.07 46.51 22.50
N GLY A 116 32.18 46.21 21.20
CA GLY A 116 32.17 47.22 20.14
C GLY A 116 30.87 48.02 20.10
N ALA A 117 29.74 47.33 20.24
CA ALA A 117 28.44 47.97 20.29
C ALA A 117 28.27 48.90 21.50
N VAL A 118 28.76 48.51 22.68
CA VAL A 118 28.74 49.38 23.87
C VAL A 118 29.66 50.59 23.71
N LEU A 119 30.82 50.45 23.06
CA LEU A 119 31.72 51.57 22.77
C LEU A 119 31.03 52.61 21.87
N VAL A 120 30.38 52.17 20.80
CA VAL A 120 29.63 53.05 19.90
C VAL A 120 28.38 53.61 20.58
N ALA A 121 27.69 52.84 21.43
CA ALA A 121 26.56 53.36 22.20
C ALA A 121 27.00 54.48 23.16
N ARG A 122 28.16 54.32 23.80
CA ARG A 122 28.71 55.27 24.79
C ARG A 122 29.20 56.58 24.17
N PHE A 123 29.94 56.52 23.06
CA PHE A 123 30.57 57.69 22.44
C PHE A 123 29.82 58.21 21.20
N GLY A 124 28.80 57.47 20.74
CA GLY A 124 27.99 57.76 19.57
C GLY A 124 27.03 58.91 19.70
N ASP A 125 26.93 59.71 18.63
CA ASP A 125 25.73 60.49 18.38
C ASP A 125 24.55 59.55 18.04
N PRO A 126 23.29 60.04 18.06
CA PRO A 126 22.14 59.20 17.76
C PRO A 126 22.17 58.56 16.36
N VAL A 127 22.83 59.17 15.38
CA VAL A 127 22.93 58.65 14.00
C VAL A 127 23.81 57.40 13.96
N HIS A 128 24.96 57.44 14.62
CA HIS A 128 25.87 56.29 14.70
C HIS A 128 25.29 55.17 15.59
N GLN A 129 24.42 55.49 16.55
CA GLN A 129 23.65 54.51 17.33
C GLN A 129 22.60 53.78 16.48
N VAL A 130 21.92 54.48 15.57
CA VAL A 130 21.01 53.85 14.58
C VAL A 130 21.81 52.96 13.63
N PHE A 131 22.92 53.46 13.09
CA PHE A 131 23.82 52.65 12.25
C PHE A 131 24.27 51.37 12.96
N LEU A 132 24.64 51.47 14.24
CA LEU A 132 24.99 50.31 15.05
C LEU A 132 23.85 49.32 15.20
N ALA A 133 22.62 49.77 15.45
CA ALA A 133 21.46 48.90 15.56
C ALA A 133 21.23 48.12 14.26
N PHE A 134 21.26 48.79 13.10
CA PHE A 134 21.15 48.13 11.79
C PHE A 134 22.31 47.16 11.51
N ALA A 135 23.54 47.52 11.87
CA ALA A 135 24.71 46.65 11.76
C ALA A 135 24.56 45.37 12.61
N LEU A 136 24.11 45.52 13.86
CA LEU A 136 23.85 44.39 14.75
C LEU A 136 22.71 43.51 14.22
N TRP A 137 21.61 44.11 13.76
CA TRP A 137 20.47 43.36 13.22
C TRP A 137 20.85 42.56 11.98
N GLY A 138 21.59 43.17 11.04
CA GLY A 138 22.12 42.49 9.87
C GLY A 138 23.06 41.34 10.23
N LEU A 139 23.97 41.57 11.18
CA LEU A 139 24.89 40.53 11.68
C LEU A 139 24.15 39.39 12.40
N GLY A 140 23.11 39.70 13.17
CA GLY A 140 22.25 38.73 13.84
C GLY A 140 21.44 37.89 12.85
N ALA A 141 20.92 38.51 11.78
CA ALA A 141 20.21 37.80 10.71
C ALA A 141 21.16 36.92 9.88
N ALA A 142 22.37 37.40 9.57
CA ALA A 142 23.39 36.60 8.90
C ALA A 142 23.80 35.39 9.76
N ALA A 143 24.08 35.60 11.05
CA ALA A 143 24.43 34.53 11.98
C ALA A 143 23.29 33.52 12.18
N LEU A 144 22.02 33.94 12.04
CA LEU A 144 20.89 33.03 12.07
C LEU A 144 20.96 32.02 10.94
N SER A 145 21.38 32.43 9.73
CA SER A 145 21.53 31.51 8.60
C SER A 145 22.61 30.45 8.84
N GLY A 146 23.76 30.83 9.42
CA GLY A 146 24.89 29.93 9.65
C GLY A 146 24.85 29.11 10.93
N MET A 147 24.11 29.55 11.94
CA MET A 147 24.01 28.87 13.23
C MET A 147 22.62 28.28 13.49
N ALA A 148 21.69 28.33 12.52
CA ALA A 148 20.34 27.75 12.62
C ALA A 148 20.33 26.26 13.00
N ALA A 149 21.40 25.53 12.70
CA ALA A 149 21.57 24.14 13.08
C ALA A 149 21.78 23.93 14.60
N SER A 150 22.02 24.99 15.38
CA SER A 150 22.18 24.95 16.83
C SER A 150 21.67 26.23 17.50
N ALA A 151 20.47 26.15 18.08
CA ALA A 151 19.92 27.24 18.89
C ALA A 151 20.85 27.65 20.05
N THR A 152 21.57 26.70 20.65
CA THR A 152 22.52 26.96 21.73
C THR A 152 23.70 27.80 21.26
N SER A 153 24.29 27.45 20.10
CA SER A 153 25.41 28.19 19.53
C SER A 153 24.98 29.60 19.10
N PHE A 154 23.78 29.72 18.52
CA PHE A 154 23.21 31.03 18.16
C PHE A 154 22.97 31.92 19.38
N LEU A 155 22.43 31.36 20.48
CA LEU A 155 22.21 32.11 21.73
C LEU A 155 23.52 32.60 22.36
N LEU A 156 24.58 31.80 22.31
CA LEU A 156 25.91 32.18 22.80
C LEU A 156 26.51 33.37 22.03
N PHE A 157 26.12 33.56 20.77
CA PHE A 157 26.49 34.74 19.99
C PHE A 157 25.56 35.93 20.26
N LEU A 158 24.25 35.69 20.16
CA LEU A 158 23.25 36.75 20.15
C LEU A 158 23.15 37.47 21.51
N VAL A 159 23.14 36.73 22.63
CA VAL A 159 22.92 37.32 23.95
C VAL A 159 24.02 38.32 24.32
N PRO A 160 25.32 37.98 24.22
CA PRO A 160 26.39 38.94 24.52
C PRO A 160 26.48 40.09 23.50
N ALA A 161 26.07 39.88 22.25
CA ALA A 161 26.13 40.92 21.22
C ALA A 161 24.98 41.94 21.31
N PHE A 162 23.78 41.50 21.71
CA PHE A 162 22.56 42.33 21.69
C PHE A 162 22.14 42.86 23.07
N ALA A 163 22.27 42.05 24.12
CA ALA A 163 21.74 42.43 25.43
C ALA A 163 22.48 43.62 26.08
N PRO A 164 23.83 43.66 26.13
CA PRO A 164 24.55 44.79 26.71
C PRO A 164 24.27 46.15 26.05
N PRO A 165 24.36 46.33 24.72
CA PRO A 165 24.06 47.62 24.09
C PRO A 165 22.57 47.97 24.16
N GLY A 166 21.68 46.98 24.01
CA GLY A 166 20.23 47.21 24.11
C GLY A 166 19.81 47.70 25.50
N LEU A 167 20.31 47.06 26.56
CA LEU A 167 20.03 47.49 27.94
C LEU A 167 20.65 48.85 28.25
N TRP A 168 21.88 49.09 27.81
CA TRP A 168 22.54 50.38 28.04
C TRP A 168 21.77 51.54 27.39
N LEU A 169 21.29 51.36 26.14
CA LEU A 169 20.49 52.36 25.44
C LEU A 169 19.14 52.60 26.12
N CYS A 170 18.47 51.54 26.62
CA CYS A 170 17.23 51.67 27.38
C CYS A 170 17.40 52.46 28.69
N LEU A 171 18.57 52.36 29.34
CA LEU A 171 18.86 53.02 30.61
C LEU A 171 19.38 54.47 30.45
N SER A 172 19.55 54.95 29.22
CA SER A 172 20.18 56.25 28.93
C SER A 172 19.27 57.47 29.13
N GLY A 173 17.95 57.27 29.32
CA GLY A 173 16.97 58.32 29.65
C GLY A 173 16.47 59.18 28.47
N ASP A 174 17.12 59.13 27.30
CA ASP A 174 16.69 59.82 26.08
C ASP A 174 15.63 58.98 25.32
N PRO A 175 14.45 59.56 24.96
CA PRO A 175 13.39 58.85 24.24
C PRO A 175 13.86 58.14 22.95
N LEU A 176 14.75 58.76 22.17
CA LEU A 176 15.24 58.18 20.91
C LEU A 176 16.15 56.98 21.17
N ARG A 177 17.02 57.08 22.18
CA ARG A 177 17.93 55.99 22.58
C ARG A 177 17.17 54.82 23.18
N VAL A 178 16.16 55.11 24.00
CA VAL A 178 15.26 54.10 24.58
C VAL A 178 14.52 53.35 23.47
N ALA A 179 14.03 54.05 22.44
CA ALA A 179 13.38 53.41 21.29
C ALA A 179 14.33 52.46 20.53
N ILE A 180 15.56 52.91 20.24
CA ILE A 180 16.57 52.08 19.54
C ILE A 180 16.94 50.84 20.38
N GLY A 181 17.12 51.01 21.70
CA GLY A 181 17.39 49.92 22.63
C GLY A 181 16.25 48.90 22.69
N ALA A 182 15.01 49.36 22.80
CA ALA A 182 13.82 48.52 22.82
C ALA A 182 13.65 47.74 21.51
N MET A 183 13.82 48.40 20.36
CA MET A 183 13.78 47.73 19.05
C MET A 183 14.89 46.68 18.92
N THR A 184 16.09 46.95 19.42
CA THR A 184 17.21 46.00 19.38
C THR A 184 16.95 44.76 20.22
N LEU A 185 16.38 44.92 21.42
CA LEU A 185 15.98 43.79 22.26
C LEU A 185 14.80 43.01 21.65
N ALA A 186 13.82 43.69 21.08
CA ALA A 186 12.68 43.07 20.40
C ALA A 186 13.11 42.26 19.17
N PHE A 187 13.99 42.81 18.33
CA PHE A 187 14.56 42.10 17.19
C PHE A 187 15.41 40.90 17.63
N GLY A 188 16.22 41.05 18.67
CA GLY A 188 16.94 39.94 19.29
C GLY A 188 16.01 38.83 19.76
N ALA A 189 14.91 39.16 20.45
CA ALA A 189 13.91 38.18 20.89
C ALA A 189 13.25 37.44 19.70
N LEU A 190 12.92 38.17 18.61
CA LEU A 190 12.40 37.57 17.39
C LEU A 190 13.40 36.57 16.78
N LEU A 191 14.68 36.96 16.69
CA LEU A 191 15.73 36.07 16.20
C LEU A 191 15.88 34.80 17.05
N VAL A 192 15.75 34.89 18.39
CA VAL A 192 15.76 33.71 19.27
C VAL A 192 14.60 32.76 18.96
N VAL A 193 13.38 33.30 18.76
CA VAL A 193 12.21 32.50 18.40
C VAL A 193 12.43 31.80 17.07
N THR A 194 12.91 32.53 16.06
CA THR A 194 13.17 31.98 14.73
C THR A 194 14.28 30.91 14.77
N ALA A 195 15.36 31.14 15.52
CA ALA A 195 16.44 30.17 15.71
C ALA A 195 15.94 28.87 16.34
N ARG A 196 15.12 28.97 17.41
CA ARG A 196 14.53 27.78 18.05
C ARG A 196 13.56 27.03 17.13
N ARG A 197 12.82 27.74 16.27
CA ARG A 197 11.95 27.11 15.26
C ARG A 197 12.76 26.37 14.21
N LEU A 198 13.78 27.02 13.64
CA LEU A 198 14.67 26.41 12.64
C LEU A 198 15.41 25.18 13.20
N ASP A 199 15.92 25.26 14.43
CA ASP A 199 16.59 24.15 15.12
C ASP A 199 15.70 22.90 15.23
N ARG A 200 14.43 23.10 15.60
CA ARG A 200 13.43 22.02 15.67
C ARG A 200 13.12 21.44 14.30
N THR A 201 12.94 22.29 13.29
CA THR A 201 12.65 21.85 11.91
C THR A 201 13.80 21.04 11.32
N LEU A 202 15.04 21.52 11.48
CA LEU A 202 16.24 20.81 11.02
C LEU A 202 16.41 19.47 11.74
N THR A 203 16.20 19.44 13.06
CA THR A 203 16.27 18.18 13.83
C THR A 203 15.25 17.15 13.33
N ARG A 204 14.00 17.58 13.05
CA ARG A 204 12.98 16.70 12.47
C ARG A 204 13.35 16.22 11.07
N SER A 205 13.89 17.10 10.22
CA SER A 205 14.34 16.74 8.87
C SER A 205 15.43 15.67 8.90
N PHE A 206 16.43 15.82 9.77
CA PHE A 206 17.47 14.80 9.96
C PHE A 206 16.92 13.49 10.52
N GLN A 207 15.98 13.57 11.47
CA GLN A 207 15.37 12.39 12.06
C GLN A 207 14.60 11.58 11.01
N LEU A 208 13.79 12.24 10.18
CA LEU A 208 13.04 11.66 9.07
C LEU A 208 13.97 11.09 7.99
N GLY A 209 15.05 11.80 7.64
CA GLY A 209 16.03 11.31 6.66
C GLY A 209 16.71 10.00 7.11
N ILE A 210 17.04 9.87 8.40
CA ILE A 210 17.60 8.63 8.94
C ILE A 210 16.56 7.51 9.00
N GLU A 211 15.31 7.83 9.36
CA GLU A 211 14.20 6.87 9.38
C GLU A 211 13.90 6.30 7.99
N ASN A 212 13.85 7.16 6.97
CA ASN A 212 13.62 6.75 5.59
C ASN A 212 14.74 5.83 5.06
N THR A 213 16.00 6.13 5.34
CA THR A 213 17.13 5.27 4.93
C THR A 213 17.07 3.91 5.64
N ASP A 214 16.73 3.86 6.93
CA ASP A 214 16.58 2.59 7.67
C ASP A 214 15.40 1.76 7.14
N LEU A 215 14.29 2.41 6.78
CA LEU A 215 13.14 1.77 6.14
C LEU A 215 13.49 1.17 4.77
N ILE A 216 14.23 1.91 3.94
CA ILE A 216 14.70 1.44 2.63
C ILE A 216 15.61 0.21 2.79
N GLU A 217 16.57 0.25 3.73
CA GLU A 217 17.44 -0.90 4.01
C GLU A 217 16.64 -2.12 4.49
N ARG A 218 15.63 -1.92 5.34
CA ARG A 218 14.75 -3.01 5.81
C ARG A 218 13.92 -3.62 4.68
N LEU A 219 13.36 -2.78 3.80
CA LEU A 219 12.59 -3.24 2.65
C LEU A 219 13.48 -4.02 1.67
N ALA A 220 14.70 -3.55 1.42
CA ALA A 220 15.67 -4.26 0.60
C ALA A 220 16.05 -5.62 1.20
N ALA A 221 16.29 -5.70 2.51
CA ALA A 221 16.59 -6.95 3.20
C ALA A 221 15.42 -7.94 3.19
N ALA A 222 14.18 -7.46 3.42
CA ALA A 222 12.97 -8.29 3.38
C ALA A 222 12.71 -8.85 1.98
N ARG A 223 12.91 -8.04 0.94
CA ARG A 223 12.78 -8.46 -0.46
C ARG A 223 13.80 -9.56 -0.80
N GLN A 224 15.06 -9.36 -0.42
CA GLN A 224 16.11 -10.36 -0.63
C GLN A 224 15.83 -11.67 0.13
N GLN A 225 15.23 -11.61 1.31
CA GLN A 225 14.83 -12.79 2.07
C GLN A 225 13.71 -13.56 1.37
N SER A 226 12.71 -12.86 0.82
CA SER A 226 11.61 -13.47 0.05
C SER A 226 12.13 -14.17 -1.20
N ASP A 227 13.06 -13.56 -1.94
CA ASP A 227 13.63 -14.15 -3.15
C ASP A 227 14.45 -15.41 -2.86
N ARG A 228 15.23 -15.40 -1.76
CA ARG A 228 15.96 -16.59 -1.30
C ARG A 228 15.02 -17.72 -0.88
N ALA A 229 13.95 -17.40 -0.15
CA ALA A 229 12.96 -18.40 0.27
C ALA A 229 12.27 -19.05 -0.95
N ARG A 230 11.94 -18.26 -1.98
CA ARG A 230 11.35 -18.75 -3.22
C ARG A 230 12.30 -19.67 -3.99
N ALA A 231 13.55 -19.28 -4.17
CA ALA A 231 14.56 -20.12 -4.85
C ALA A 231 14.83 -21.43 -4.08
N GLN A 232 14.83 -21.38 -2.75
CA GLN A 232 14.98 -22.56 -1.91
C GLN A 232 13.75 -23.47 -1.98
N LEU A 233 12.54 -22.91 -2.08
CA LEU A 233 11.33 -23.69 -2.29
C LEU A 233 11.33 -24.39 -3.66
N GLU A 234 11.71 -23.69 -4.72
CA GLU A 234 11.78 -24.25 -6.08
C GLU A 234 12.79 -25.40 -6.17
N THR A 235 13.98 -25.24 -5.57
CA THR A 235 15.01 -26.30 -5.51
C THR A 235 14.56 -27.49 -4.66
N THR A 236 13.93 -27.25 -3.51
CA THR A 236 13.41 -28.32 -2.65
C THR A 236 12.26 -29.08 -3.33
N ASN A 237 11.36 -28.38 -4.02
CA ASN A 237 10.27 -29.02 -4.77
C ASN A 237 10.79 -29.88 -5.91
N ALA A 238 11.81 -29.41 -6.64
CA ALA A 238 12.43 -30.19 -7.71
C ALA A 238 13.12 -31.46 -7.19
N ALA A 239 13.83 -31.37 -6.06
CA ALA A 239 14.46 -32.52 -5.41
C ALA A 239 13.43 -33.53 -4.91
N LEU A 240 12.39 -33.06 -4.20
CA LEU A 240 11.32 -33.92 -3.68
C LEU A 240 10.54 -34.62 -4.80
N SER A 241 10.25 -33.90 -5.89
CA SER A 241 9.57 -34.44 -7.06
C SER A 241 10.38 -35.51 -7.80
N LYS A 242 11.71 -35.48 -7.67
CA LYS A 242 12.61 -36.50 -8.23
C LYS A 242 12.67 -37.73 -7.31
N GLU A 243 12.81 -37.51 -6.01
CA GLU A 243 12.84 -38.58 -5.00
C GLU A 243 11.53 -39.37 -4.96
N VAL A 244 10.37 -38.70 -5.05
CA VAL A 244 9.05 -39.37 -5.11
C VAL A 244 8.92 -40.24 -6.38
N ARG A 245 9.51 -39.84 -7.51
CA ARG A 245 9.49 -40.65 -8.75
C ARG A 245 10.40 -41.87 -8.66
N GLU A 246 11.56 -41.74 -8.04
CA GLU A 246 12.51 -42.84 -7.87
C GLU A 246 11.99 -43.86 -6.84
N ARG A 247 11.40 -43.40 -5.73
CA ARG A 247 10.80 -44.26 -4.71
C ARG A 247 9.60 -45.05 -5.25
N ARG A 248 8.71 -44.41 -6.02
CA ARG A 248 7.57 -45.12 -6.65
C ARG A 248 8.04 -46.23 -7.60
N ARG A 249 9.05 -45.98 -8.42
CA ARG A 249 9.58 -47.00 -9.36
C ARG A 249 10.25 -48.18 -8.67
N ALA A 250 10.88 -47.97 -7.51
CA ALA A 250 11.47 -49.04 -6.72
C ALA A 250 10.40 -49.85 -5.96
N GLU A 251 9.39 -49.17 -5.39
CA GLU A 251 8.26 -49.82 -4.72
C GLU A 251 7.38 -50.63 -5.70
N ASP A 252 7.12 -50.14 -6.91
CA ASP A 252 6.32 -50.85 -7.91
C ASP A 252 7.01 -52.13 -8.46
N LYS A 253 8.34 -52.10 -8.56
CA LYS A 253 9.13 -53.26 -9.04
C LYS A 253 9.24 -54.37 -8.00
N ILE A 254 9.45 -54.00 -6.72
CA ILE A 254 9.53 -54.96 -5.62
C ILE A 254 8.14 -55.52 -5.32
N ARG A 255 7.10 -54.67 -5.37
CA ARG A 255 5.71 -55.08 -5.16
C ARG A 255 5.23 -56.02 -6.27
N SER A 256 5.45 -55.75 -7.55
CA SER A 256 4.89 -56.64 -8.60
C SER A 256 5.45 -58.06 -8.59
N SER A 257 6.72 -58.26 -8.21
CA SER A 257 7.38 -59.58 -8.22
C SER A 257 7.02 -60.46 -7.02
N GLU A 258 7.03 -59.94 -5.79
CA GLU A 258 6.60 -60.70 -4.60
C GLU A 258 5.08 -60.83 -4.52
N THR A 259 4.35 -59.81 -4.97
CA THR A 259 2.89 -59.84 -4.97
C THR A 259 2.40 -60.88 -5.94
N GLN A 260 2.94 -61.07 -7.14
CA GLN A 260 2.34 -62.01 -8.10
C GLN A 260 2.33 -63.48 -7.65
N LEU A 261 3.35 -63.94 -6.92
CA LEU A 261 3.46 -65.34 -6.47
C LEU A 261 2.82 -65.63 -5.11
N ARG A 262 2.88 -64.69 -4.14
CA ARG A 262 2.08 -64.79 -2.90
C ARG A 262 0.62 -64.41 -3.12
N SER A 263 0.30 -63.48 -4.04
CA SER A 263 -1.07 -63.07 -4.43
C SER A 263 -1.90 -64.27 -4.84
N ILE A 264 -1.40 -65.17 -5.67
CA ILE A 264 -2.29 -66.20 -6.20
C ILE A 264 -2.76 -67.19 -5.11
N LEU A 265 -1.97 -67.41 -4.05
CA LEU A 265 -2.28 -68.35 -2.97
C LEU A 265 -2.68 -67.70 -1.64
N HIS A 266 -2.31 -66.43 -1.38
CA HIS A 266 -2.79 -65.62 -0.24
C HIS A 266 -3.93 -64.66 -0.61
N ASN A 267 -4.12 -64.24 -1.88
CA ASN A 267 -5.24 -63.38 -2.29
C ASN A 267 -6.52 -64.16 -2.61
N LEU A 268 -6.61 -65.46 -2.29
CA LEU A 268 -7.92 -66.01 -1.94
C LEU A 268 -8.35 -65.31 -0.65
N GLN A 269 -9.08 -64.20 -0.80
CA GLN A 269 -9.63 -63.41 0.30
C GLN A 269 -10.66 -64.21 1.12
N ASP A 270 -11.20 -65.26 0.50
CA ASP A 270 -12.14 -66.16 1.14
C ASP A 270 -11.37 -67.29 1.80
N VAL A 271 -11.68 -67.55 3.07
CA VAL A 271 -11.22 -68.77 3.73
C VAL A 271 -12.00 -69.92 3.14
N VAL A 272 -11.37 -70.73 2.31
CA VAL A 272 -11.95 -72.01 1.89
C VAL A 272 -11.65 -73.03 2.97
N TYR A 273 -12.68 -73.70 3.45
CA TYR A 273 -12.56 -74.69 4.50
C TYR A 273 -13.36 -75.94 4.14
N ARG A 274 -12.94 -77.05 4.72
CA ARG A 274 -13.61 -78.35 4.64
C ARG A 274 -13.79 -78.89 6.04
N THR A 275 -14.95 -79.47 6.31
CA THR A 275 -15.30 -80.11 7.58
C THR A 275 -15.65 -81.58 7.36
N ASP A 276 -15.61 -82.36 8.43
CA ASP A 276 -16.21 -83.70 8.47
C ASP A 276 -17.73 -83.63 8.73
N ALA A 277 -18.41 -84.78 8.69
CA ALA A 277 -19.85 -84.91 8.94
C ALA A 277 -20.30 -84.47 10.36
N CYS A 278 -19.36 -84.26 11.28
CA CYS A 278 -19.62 -83.78 12.64
C CYS A 278 -19.32 -82.28 12.81
N GLY A 279 -18.96 -81.56 11.73
CA GLY A 279 -18.68 -80.12 11.75
C GLY A 279 -17.29 -79.73 12.22
N ARG A 280 -16.35 -80.68 12.34
CA ARG A 280 -14.94 -80.42 12.67
C ARG A 280 -14.16 -80.05 11.43
N ILE A 281 -13.33 -79.02 11.51
CA ILE A 281 -12.59 -78.48 10.36
C ILE A 281 -11.39 -79.37 10.05
N ILE A 282 -11.37 -80.01 8.88
CA ILE A 282 -10.28 -80.92 8.48
C ILE A 282 -9.20 -80.23 7.67
N TRP A 283 -9.55 -79.15 6.97
CA TRP A 283 -8.61 -78.41 6.14
C TRP A 283 -9.12 -76.98 5.91
N ALA A 284 -8.22 -76.01 5.86
CA ALA A 284 -8.55 -74.65 5.49
C ALA A 284 -7.37 -73.96 4.80
N THR A 285 -7.67 -73.00 3.93
CA THR A 285 -6.65 -72.13 3.32
C THR A 285 -5.97 -71.24 4.37
N PRO A 286 -4.68 -70.91 4.22
CA PRO A 286 -3.94 -70.07 5.17
C PRO A 286 -4.55 -68.68 5.43
N SER A 287 -5.42 -68.20 4.54
CA SER A 287 -6.21 -66.98 4.68
C SER A 287 -7.04 -66.91 5.97
N VAL A 288 -7.22 -68.03 6.68
CA VAL A 288 -7.92 -68.07 7.98
C VAL A 288 -7.20 -67.31 9.09
N GLU A 289 -5.87 -67.30 9.06
CA GLU A 289 -5.07 -66.54 10.01
C GLU A 289 -5.23 -65.04 9.80
N GLN A 290 -5.46 -64.62 8.55
CA GLN A 290 -5.71 -63.22 8.22
C GLN A 290 -7.16 -62.80 8.50
N LEU A 291 -8.13 -63.68 8.28
CA LEU A 291 -9.55 -63.35 8.44
C LEU A 291 -10.03 -63.47 9.90
N LEU A 292 -9.66 -64.55 10.59
CA LEU A 292 -10.15 -64.89 11.94
C LEU A 292 -9.06 -64.89 13.02
N ALA A 293 -7.79 -64.59 12.67
CA ALA A 293 -6.64 -64.57 13.60
C ALA A 293 -6.30 -65.92 14.26
N TYR A 294 -6.80 -67.03 13.70
CA TYR A 294 -6.44 -68.38 14.13
C TYR A 294 -5.34 -68.94 13.24
N PRO A 295 -4.24 -69.48 13.80
CA PRO A 295 -3.26 -70.18 12.99
C PRO A 295 -3.92 -71.44 12.38
N PRO A 296 -3.59 -71.82 11.14
CA PRO A 296 -4.29 -72.90 10.43
C PRO A 296 -4.27 -74.24 11.18
N GLU A 297 -3.23 -74.50 11.98
CA GLU A 297 -3.08 -75.72 12.79
C GLU A 297 -4.01 -75.78 14.02
N GLU A 298 -4.43 -74.63 14.53
CA GLU A 298 -5.39 -74.51 15.64
C GLU A 298 -6.81 -74.51 15.08
N PHE A 299 -7.00 -73.85 13.93
CA PHE A 299 -8.28 -73.80 13.24
C PHE A 299 -8.78 -75.20 12.82
N THR A 300 -7.89 -76.09 12.37
CA THR A 300 -8.24 -77.50 12.04
C THR A 300 -8.52 -78.39 13.26
N ARG A 301 -8.43 -77.85 14.48
CA ARG A 301 -8.80 -78.57 15.71
C ARG A 301 -10.14 -78.10 16.29
N MET A 302 -10.71 -77.03 15.74
CA MET A 302 -11.95 -76.41 16.20
C MET A 302 -13.19 -76.98 15.48
N THR A 303 -14.36 -76.73 16.09
CA THR A 303 -15.65 -76.94 15.45
C THR A 303 -16.13 -75.61 14.88
N PHE A 304 -16.76 -75.63 13.70
CA PHE A 304 -17.16 -74.40 13.03
C PHE A 304 -18.15 -73.54 13.87
N ALA A 305 -18.97 -74.17 14.70
CA ALA A 305 -19.93 -73.50 15.61
C ALA A 305 -19.26 -72.58 16.64
N ASP A 306 -18.02 -72.86 17.05
CA ASP A 306 -17.28 -72.10 18.08
C ASP A 306 -16.85 -70.70 17.61
N LEU A 307 -16.93 -70.45 16.30
CA LEU A 307 -16.50 -69.21 15.64
C LEU A 307 -17.59 -68.13 15.61
N TYR A 308 -18.86 -68.49 15.90
CA TYR A 308 -19.96 -67.53 15.94
C TYR A 308 -19.90 -66.67 17.20
N ARG A 309 -20.22 -65.37 17.06
CA ARG A 309 -20.33 -64.47 18.23
C ARG A 309 -21.59 -64.75 19.06
N ASP A 310 -22.66 -65.15 18.39
CA ASP A 310 -23.99 -65.38 18.96
C ASP A 310 -24.37 -66.86 18.78
N PRO A 311 -24.75 -67.60 19.86
CA PRO A 311 -25.17 -69.00 19.77
C PRO A 311 -26.32 -69.25 18.78
N ASP A 312 -27.19 -68.26 18.56
CA ASP A 312 -28.30 -68.35 17.61
C ASP A 312 -27.82 -68.39 16.14
N GLY A 313 -26.61 -67.89 15.85
CA GLY A 313 -26.02 -67.89 14.51
C GLY A 313 -25.61 -69.29 14.03
N ALA A 314 -25.08 -70.13 14.92
CA ALA A 314 -24.69 -71.50 14.59
C ALA A 314 -25.92 -72.39 14.30
N ALA A 315 -26.93 -72.31 15.17
CA ALA A 315 -28.20 -73.02 14.98
C ALA A 315 -29.02 -72.47 13.81
N GLY A 316 -28.81 -71.21 13.41
CA GLY A 316 -29.41 -70.63 12.21
C GLY A 316 -28.80 -71.17 10.92
N MET A 317 -27.48 -71.35 10.88
CA MET A 317 -26.77 -71.89 9.71
C MET A 317 -27.16 -73.36 9.44
N GLU A 318 -27.18 -74.22 10.46
CA GLU A 318 -27.57 -75.63 10.31
C GLU A 318 -29.01 -75.78 9.81
N ARG A 319 -29.94 -74.99 10.37
CA ARG A 319 -31.34 -74.95 9.90
C ARG A 319 -31.48 -74.48 8.46
N GLU A 320 -30.70 -73.49 8.02
CA GLU A 320 -30.74 -73.03 6.63
C GLU A 320 -30.09 -74.02 5.65
N LEU A 321 -29.01 -74.70 6.05
CA LEU A 321 -28.37 -75.77 5.25
C LEU A 321 -29.32 -76.95 5.04
N GLU A 322 -30.00 -77.40 6.09
CA GLU A 322 -31.00 -78.48 6.01
C GLU A 322 -32.25 -78.05 5.22
N ALA A 323 -32.75 -76.83 5.44
CA ALA A 323 -33.91 -76.31 4.73
C ALA A 323 -33.68 -76.10 3.22
N ARG A 324 -32.42 -75.90 2.79
CA ARG A 324 -32.05 -75.64 1.39
C ARG A 324 -31.38 -76.84 0.70
N PHE A 325 -31.65 -78.06 1.16
CA PHE A 325 -31.13 -79.30 0.56
C PHE A 325 -29.59 -79.32 0.44
N GLY A 326 -28.88 -78.74 1.41
CA GLY A 326 -27.43 -78.85 1.50
C GLY A 326 -26.61 -77.79 0.77
N ILE A 327 -27.20 -76.67 0.36
CA ILE A 327 -26.49 -75.52 -0.23
C ILE A 327 -26.92 -74.22 0.48
N LEU A 328 -25.93 -73.45 0.91
CA LEU A 328 -26.07 -72.16 1.58
C LEU A 328 -25.24 -71.11 0.85
N GLU A 329 -25.85 -69.98 0.51
CA GLU A 329 -25.19 -68.89 -0.20
C GLU A 329 -25.46 -67.55 0.49
N ASN A 330 -24.42 -66.73 0.59
CA ASN A 330 -24.39 -65.36 1.09
C ASN A 330 -24.99 -65.19 2.50
N PHE A 331 -24.76 -66.16 3.38
CA PHE A 331 -25.24 -66.09 4.75
C PHE A 331 -24.34 -65.15 5.57
N GLU A 332 -24.83 -63.94 5.85
CA GLU A 332 -24.08 -62.92 6.58
C GLU A 332 -24.16 -63.12 8.10
N VAL A 333 -23.02 -63.23 8.74
CA VAL A 333 -22.93 -63.43 10.19
C VAL A 333 -21.71 -62.75 10.82
N ALA A 334 -21.84 -62.42 12.09
CA ALA A 334 -20.75 -61.89 12.90
C ALA A 334 -19.94 -63.04 13.51
N LEU A 335 -18.71 -63.22 13.01
CA LEU A 335 -17.75 -64.17 13.55
C LEU A 335 -16.83 -63.50 14.57
N ARG A 336 -16.36 -64.28 15.53
CA ARG A 336 -15.40 -63.83 16.54
C ARG A 336 -14.00 -64.30 16.17
N THR A 337 -13.05 -63.38 16.18
CA THR A 337 -11.63 -63.69 15.96
C THR A 337 -11.00 -64.26 17.23
N ARG A 338 -9.83 -64.89 17.10
CA ARG A 338 -9.02 -65.36 18.24
C ARG A 338 -8.73 -64.27 19.27
N THR A 339 -8.58 -63.03 18.81
CA THR A 339 -8.31 -61.85 19.66
C THR A 339 -9.55 -61.30 20.36
N GLY A 340 -10.73 -61.89 20.14
CA GLY A 340 -12.00 -61.44 20.68
C GLY A 340 -12.70 -60.34 19.88
N ALA A 341 -12.14 -59.91 18.75
CA ALA A 341 -12.74 -58.90 17.87
C ALA A 341 -13.88 -59.51 17.03
N THR A 342 -14.83 -58.69 16.62
CA THR A 342 -15.92 -59.12 15.72
C THR A 342 -15.56 -58.81 14.27
N VAL A 343 -15.67 -59.80 13.40
CA VAL A 343 -15.53 -59.67 11.94
C VAL A 343 -16.87 -60.02 11.30
N TRP A 344 -17.35 -59.18 10.38
CA TRP A 344 -18.52 -59.50 9.57
C TRP A 344 -18.10 -60.37 8.39
N ALA A 345 -18.70 -61.55 8.30
CA ALA A 345 -18.38 -62.55 7.30
C ALA A 345 -19.64 -62.99 6.55
N SER A 346 -19.48 -63.24 5.25
CA SER A 346 -20.48 -63.91 4.41
C SER A 346 -20.02 -65.33 4.17
N ILE A 347 -20.85 -66.32 4.50
CA ILE A 347 -20.52 -67.74 4.40
C ILE A 347 -21.31 -68.38 3.26
N ASN A 348 -20.59 -69.08 2.38
CA ASN A 348 -21.16 -70.00 1.40
C ASN A 348 -20.74 -71.42 1.79
N ALA A 349 -21.67 -72.37 1.80
CA ALA A 349 -21.38 -73.74 2.22
C ALA A 349 -22.23 -74.74 1.43
N HIS A 350 -21.67 -75.91 1.13
CA HIS A 350 -22.41 -77.01 0.54
C HIS A 350 -21.93 -78.36 1.09
N PHE A 351 -22.80 -79.36 1.09
CA PHE A 351 -22.38 -80.73 1.42
C PHE A 351 -21.55 -81.33 0.28
N TYR A 352 -20.51 -82.07 0.65
CA TYR A 352 -19.82 -82.97 -0.26
C TYR A 352 -20.03 -84.42 0.18
N HIS A 353 -20.08 -85.33 -0.80
CA HIS A 353 -20.42 -86.73 -0.58
C HIS A 353 -19.19 -87.63 -0.73
N ASP A 354 -19.19 -88.76 -0.02
CA ASP A 354 -18.18 -89.81 -0.21
C ASP A 354 -18.50 -90.70 -1.42
N ALA A 355 -17.60 -91.64 -1.73
CA ALA A 355 -17.74 -92.58 -2.85
C ALA A 355 -18.97 -93.51 -2.73
N THR A 356 -19.65 -93.55 -1.59
CA THR A 356 -20.86 -94.35 -1.34
C THR A 356 -22.15 -93.52 -1.43
N GLY A 357 -22.04 -92.21 -1.70
CA GLY A 357 -23.17 -91.28 -1.81
C GLY A 357 -23.68 -90.75 -0.47
N ALA A 358 -23.03 -91.07 0.65
CA ALA A 358 -23.33 -90.49 1.95
C ALA A 358 -22.66 -89.12 2.13
N ILE A 359 -23.22 -88.25 2.97
CA ILE A 359 -22.64 -86.93 3.27
C ILE A 359 -21.32 -87.12 4.03
N ALA A 360 -20.21 -86.71 3.43
CA ALA A 360 -18.87 -86.80 4.01
C ALA A 360 -18.50 -85.59 4.87
N GLY A 361 -19.15 -84.44 4.60
CA GLY A 361 -18.98 -83.21 5.36
C GLY A 361 -19.44 -81.97 4.60
N VAL A 362 -19.04 -80.78 5.08
CA VAL A 362 -19.36 -79.48 4.46
C VAL A 362 -18.08 -78.84 3.91
N GLU A 363 -18.16 -78.38 2.66
CA GLU A 363 -17.19 -77.49 2.03
C GLU A 363 -17.77 -76.09 1.93
N GLY A 364 -17.00 -75.10 2.37
CA GLY A 364 -17.48 -73.73 2.35
C GLY A 364 -16.38 -72.71 2.16
N SER A 365 -16.81 -71.49 1.85
CA SER A 365 -15.96 -70.31 1.80
C SER A 365 -16.49 -69.23 2.74
N ILE A 366 -15.60 -68.58 3.47
CA ILE A 366 -15.90 -67.45 4.35
C ILE A 366 -15.27 -66.20 3.76
N ARG A 367 -16.08 -65.23 3.35
CA ARG A 367 -15.62 -63.94 2.82
C ARG A 367 -15.74 -62.84 3.86
N ASN A 368 -14.67 -62.09 4.10
CA ASN A 368 -14.73 -60.91 4.96
C ASN A 368 -15.39 -59.73 4.23
N VAL A 369 -16.54 -59.26 4.71
CA VAL A 369 -17.25 -58.12 4.12
C VAL A 369 -17.05 -56.82 4.90
N SER A 370 -16.19 -56.82 5.92
CA SER A 370 -15.90 -55.64 6.74
C SER A 370 -15.31 -54.49 5.91
N GLY A 371 -14.37 -54.78 5.01
CA GLY A 371 -13.71 -53.79 4.14
C GLY A 371 -14.66 -53.11 3.15
N LEU A 372 -15.65 -53.84 2.62
CA LEU A 372 -16.67 -53.29 1.73
C LEU A 372 -17.57 -52.28 2.47
N LYS A 373 -17.92 -52.60 3.72
CA LYS A 373 -18.73 -51.73 4.57
C LYS A 373 -17.97 -50.46 4.97
N TYR A 374 -16.71 -50.60 5.39
CA TYR A 374 -15.85 -49.45 5.73
C TYR A 374 -15.49 -48.59 4.51
N ALA A 375 -15.27 -49.18 3.33
CA ALA A 375 -15.01 -48.44 2.10
C ALA A 375 -16.25 -47.66 1.64
N ARG A 376 -17.45 -48.20 1.82
CA ARG A 376 -18.71 -47.51 1.52
C ARG A 376 -18.93 -46.31 2.44
N GLU A 377 -18.62 -46.45 3.73
CA GLU A 377 -18.65 -45.36 4.70
C GLU A 377 -17.55 -44.31 4.45
N ALA A 378 -16.34 -44.73 4.09
CA ALA A 378 -15.24 -43.82 3.77
C ALA A 378 -15.54 -43.00 2.49
N LEU A 379 -16.07 -43.65 1.45
CA LEU A 379 -16.52 -42.99 0.23
C LEU A 379 -17.65 -41.99 0.53
N HIS A 380 -18.54 -42.30 1.47
CA HIS A 380 -19.59 -41.39 1.90
C HIS A 380 -19.01 -40.16 2.61
N LYS A 381 -18.09 -40.34 3.56
CA LYS A 381 -17.38 -39.25 4.25
C LYS A 381 -16.55 -38.36 3.32
N GLU A 382 -15.91 -38.95 2.31
CA GLU A 382 -15.11 -38.20 1.34
C GLU A 382 -16.00 -37.38 0.40
N LYS A 383 -17.15 -37.92 -0.03
CA LYS A 383 -18.18 -37.17 -0.75
C LYS A 383 -18.73 -36.00 0.07
N GLU A 384 -19.05 -36.21 1.34
CA GLU A 384 -19.50 -35.14 2.25
C GLU A 384 -18.43 -34.05 2.40
N LYS A 385 -17.16 -34.43 2.57
CA LYS A 385 -16.06 -33.47 2.70
C LYS A 385 -15.85 -32.63 1.44
N ILE A 386 -15.92 -33.22 0.25
CA ILE A 386 -15.83 -32.50 -1.03
C ILE A 386 -16.99 -31.52 -1.16
N GLN A 387 -18.20 -31.93 -0.82
CA GLN A 387 -19.38 -31.09 -0.86
C GLN A 387 -19.27 -29.88 0.07
N VAL A 388 -18.89 -30.10 1.34
CA VAL A 388 -18.68 -29.01 2.32
C VAL A 388 -17.56 -28.06 1.87
N THR A 389 -16.51 -28.56 1.22
CA THR A 389 -15.42 -27.72 0.70
C THR A 389 -15.92 -26.78 -0.40
N LEU A 390 -16.70 -27.29 -1.36
CA LEU A 390 -17.28 -26.49 -2.45
C LEU A 390 -18.30 -25.47 -1.96
N GLU A 391 -19.07 -25.82 -0.93
CA GLU A 391 -20.04 -24.92 -0.27
C GLU A 391 -19.35 -23.78 0.51
N SER A 392 -18.08 -23.96 0.91
CA SER A 392 -17.31 -22.98 1.68
C SER A 392 -16.51 -21.99 0.81
N ILE A 393 -16.49 -22.16 -0.52
CA ILE A 393 -15.76 -21.27 -1.43
C ILE A 393 -16.51 -19.93 -1.56
N GLY A 394 -15.79 -18.83 -1.34
CA GLY A 394 -16.31 -17.47 -1.43
C GLY A 394 -16.59 -16.99 -2.86
N ASP A 395 -16.08 -17.71 -3.87
CA ASP A 395 -16.34 -17.49 -5.30
C ASP A 395 -17.53 -18.35 -5.78
N GLY A 396 -18.22 -17.88 -6.81
CA GLY A 396 -19.27 -18.65 -7.46
C GLY A 396 -18.65 -19.75 -8.31
N VAL A 397 -18.93 -21.01 -7.99
CA VAL A 397 -18.45 -22.16 -8.77
C VAL A 397 -19.65 -22.86 -9.38
N LEU A 398 -19.61 -23.08 -10.69
CA LEU A 398 -20.57 -23.91 -11.41
C LEU A 398 -19.84 -24.87 -12.34
N THR A 399 -20.46 -26.02 -12.63
CA THR A 399 -19.94 -26.98 -13.61
C THR A 399 -20.97 -27.24 -14.69
N THR A 400 -20.47 -27.51 -15.90
CA THR A 400 -21.27 -27.89 -17.05
C THR A 400 -20.82 -29.19 -17.66
N ASP A 401 -21.72 -29.85 -18.39
CA ASP A 401 -21.39 -30.97 -19.28
C ASP A 401 -20.61 -30.50 -20.53
N VAL A 402 -20.36 -31.43 -21.46
CA VAL A 402 -19.67 -31.19 -22.75
C VAL A 402 -20.47 -30.35 -23.75
N ILE A 403 -21.77 -30.12 -23.51
CA ILE A 403 -22.68 -29.34 -24.36
C ILE A 403 -22.92 -27.94 -23.75
N GLY A 404 -22.44 -27.69 -22.53
CA GLY A 404 -22.63 -26.43 -21.80
C GLY A 404 -23.91 -26.37 -20.97
N THR A 405 -24.49 -27.52 -20.63
CA THR A 405 -25.63 -27.65 -19.70
C THR A 405 -25.14 -27.67 -18.26
N ILE A 406 -25.81 -26.96 -17.35
CA ILE A 406 -25.40 -26.86 -15.95
C ILE A 406 -25.67 -28.17 -15.21
N GLU A 407 -24.64 -28.69 -14.53
CA GLU A 407 -24.72 -29.87 -13.66
C GLU A 407 -24.73 -29.50 -12.19
N TYR A 408 -23.97 -28.47 -11.81
CA TYR A 408 -23.76 -28.06 -10.42
C TYR A 408 -23.57 -26.54 -10.30
N LEU A 409 -24.00 -26.00 -9.16
CA LEU A 409 -23.87 -24.62 -8.71
C LEU A 409 -23.61 -24.67 -7.20
N ASN A 410 -22.58 -23.97 -6.73
CA ASN A 410 -22.39 -23.77 -5.31
C ASN A 410 -23.32 -22.63 -4.79
N PRO A 411 -23.53 -22.51 -3.46
CA PRO A 411 -24.40 -21.49 -2.89
C PRO A 411 -24.04 -20.04 -3.27
N THR A 412 -22.75 -19.75 -3.47
CA THR A 412 -22.31 -18.43 -3.94
C THR A 412 -22.74 -18.17 -5.38
N ALA A 413 -22.63 -19.16 -6.27
CA ALA A 413 -23.09 -19.02 -7.65
C ALA A 413 -24.62 -18.90 -7.73
N GLU A 414 -25.37 -19.59 -6.85
CA GLU A 414 -26.81 -19.40 -6.75
C GLU A 414 -27.16 -17.94 -6.39
N ARG A 415 -26.46 -17.36 -5.42
CA ARG A 415 -26.65 -15.97 -5.00
C ARG A 415 -26.28 -14.95 -6.09
N LEU A 416 -25.17 -15.17 -6.80
CA LEU A 416 -24.71 -14.25 -7.85
C LEU A 416 -25.62 -14.28 -9.08
N THR A 417 -26.07 -15.47 -9.49
CA THR A 417 -26.90 -15.65 -10.70
C THR A 417 -28.40 -15.43 -10.43
N GLY A 418 -28.85 -15.63 -9.20
CA GLY A 418 -30.27 -15.62 -8.84
C GLY A 418 -31.02 -16.90 -9.21
N TRP A 419 -30.28 -17.99 -9.42
CA TRP A 419 -30.83 -19.30 -9.78
C TRP A 419 -30.46 -20.33 -8.73
N HIS A 420 -31.45 -21.09 -8.24
CA HIS A 420 -31.17 -22.27 -7.42
C HIS A 420 -30.74 -23.45 -8.30
N LEU A 421 -29.85 -24.29 -7.78
CA LEU A 421 -29.34 -25.49 -8.44
C LEU A 421 -30.48 -26.40 -8.93
N ARG A 422 -31.56 -26.52 -8.16
CA ARG A 422 -32.72 -27.33 -8.54
C ARG A 422 -33.41 -26.85 -9.82
N GLU A 423 -33.34 -25.55 -10.11
CA GLU A 423 -33.97 -24.91 -11.28
C GLU A 423 -32.99 -24.75 -12.44
N ALA A 424 -31.71 -24.52 -12.14
CA ALA A 424 -30.67 -24.31 -13.14
C ALA A 424 -30.10 -25.62 -13.70
N ARG A 425 -30.15 -26.73 -12.95
CA ARG A 425 -29.65 -28.02 -13.41
C ARG A 425 -30.41 -28.46 -14.67
N GLY A 426 -29.67 -28.79 -15.73
CA GLY A 426 -30.26 -29.16 -17.02
C GLY A 426 -30.57 -27.99 -17.95
N LEU A 427 -30.35 -26.73 -17.53
CA LEU A 427 -30.46 -25.57 -18.42
C LEU A 427 -29.12 -25.25 -19.10
N ALA A 428 -29.20 -24.67 -20.30
CA ALA A 428 -28.04 -24.15 -21.00
C ALA A 428 -27.43 -22.95 -20.27
N LEU A 429 -26.09 -22.93 -20.15
CA LEU A 429 -25.36 -21.89 -19.43
C LEU A 429 -25.74 -20.45 -19.84
N PRO A 430 -25.92 -20.11 -21.14
CA PRO A 430 -26.26 -18.74 -21.54
C PRO A 430 -27.60 -18.22 -21.01
N LYS A 431 -28.49 -19.10 -20.52
CA LYS A 431 -29.78 -18.73 -19.91
C LYS A 431 -29.66 -18.36 -18.42
N VAL A 432 -28.62 -18.87 -17.76
CA VAL A 432 -28.38 -18.67 -16.32
C VAL A 432 -27.28 -17.64 -16.10
N LEU A 433 -26.25 -17.65 -16.94
CA LEU A 433 -25.11 -16.74 -16.87
C LEU A 433 -25.23 -15.66 -17.95
N HIS A 434 -25.92 -14.57 -17.62
CA HIS A 434 -26.10 -13.42 -18.51
C HIS A 434 -24.95 -12.42 -18.35
N LEU A 435 -23.93 -12.55 -19.19
CA LEU A 435 -22.75 -11.68 -19.18
C LEU A 435 -22.89 -10.56 -20.20
N ILE A 436 -22.71 -9.32 -19.77
CA ILE A 436 -22.66 -8.13 -20.62
C ILE A 436 -21.36 -7.36 -20.43
N ASP A 437 -20.90 -6.69 -21.47
CA ASP A 437 -19.81 -5.74 -21.39
C ASP A 437 -20.32 -4.42 -20.76
N GLU A 438 -19.60 -3.94 -19.76
CA GLU A 438 -19.98 -2.77 -18.97
C GLU A 438 -20.11 -1.49 -19.82
N THR A 439 -19.27 -1.33 -20.84
CA THR A 439 -19.21 -0.10 -21.65
C THR A 439 -20.18 -0.14 -22.82
N THR A 440 -20.23 -1.26 -23.53
CA THR A 440 -21.03 -1.39 -24.76
C THR A 440 -22.43 -1.92 -24.51
N ARG A 441 -22.70 -2.46 -23.30
CA ARG A 441 -23.95 -3.13 -22.91
C ARG A 441 -24.32 -4.31 -23.84
N ARG A 442 -23.35 -4.83 -24.61
CA ARG A 442 -23.52 -5.99 -25.48
C ARG A 442 -23.23 -7.28 -24.72
N THR A 443 -23.92 -8.36 -25.09
CA THR A 443 -23.66 -9.68 -24.53
C THR A 443 -22.24 -10.14 -24.85
N VAL A 444 -21.53 -10.63 -23.84
CA VAL A 444 -20.18 -11.17 -24.01
C VAL A 444 -20.27 -12.62 -24.48
N ALA A 445 -19.34 -13.03 -25.35
CA ALA A 445 -19.26 -14.40 -25.84
C ALA A 445 -19.13 -15.41 -24.68
N ASN A 446 -19.76 -16.57 -24.83
CA ASN A 446 -19.80 -17.60 -23.80
C ASN A 446 -18.39 -18.18 -23.55
N PRO A 447 -17.79 -18.01 -22.36
CA PRO A 447 -16.46 -18.53 -22.08
C PRO A 447 -16.42 -20.06 -22.12
N VAL A 448 -17.51 -20.75 -21.77
CA VAL A 448 -17.55 -22.22 -21.78
C VAL A 448 -17.52 -22.79 -23.19
N GLU A 449 -18.21 -22.14 -24.14
CA GLU A 449 -18.19 -22.57 -25.53
C GLU A 449 -16.77 -22.47 -26.11
N ARG A 450 -16.08 -21.34 -25.83
CA ARG A 450 -14.69 -21.15 -26.23
C ARG A 450 -13.75 -22.14 -25.52
N CYS A 451 -13.97 -22.41 -24.23
CA CYS A 451 -13.22 -23.39 -23.44
C CYS A 451 -13.31 -24.80 -24.02
N LEU A 452 -14.51 -25.21 -24.43
CA LEU A 452 -14.78 -26.53 -25.01
C LEU A 452 -14.19 -26.66 -26.42
N GLN A 453 -14.25 -25.60 -27.23
CA GLN A 453 -13.70 -25.58 -28.59
C GLN A 453 -12.16 -25.54 -28.60
N GLU A 454 -11.54 -24.67 -27.81
CA GLU A 454 -10.09 -24.48 -27.76
C GLU A 454 -9.38 -25.45 -26.81
N ASN A 455 -10.14 -26.19 -25.99
CA ASN A 455 -9.66 -27.15 -24.99
C ASN A 455 -8.59 -26.57 -24.03
N CYS A 456 -8.76 -25.30 -23.65
CA CYS A 456 -7.82 -24.53 -22.85
C CYS A 456 -8.56 -23.69 -21.79
N VAL A 457 -7.82 -23.16 -20.81
CA VAL A 457 -8.40 -22.23 -19.84
C VAL A 457 -8.73 -20.93 -20.57
N THR A 458 -9.99 -20.51 -20.47
CA THR A 458 -10.46 -19.27 -21.09
C THR A 458 -10.97 -18.32 -20.01
N GLY A 459 -10.63 -17.05 -20.16
CA GLY A 459 -11.10 -15.97 -19.31
C GLY A 459 -11.90 -14.97 -20.13
N VAL A 460 -12.84 -14.31 -19.49
CA VAL A 460 -13.57 -13.17 -20.08
C VAL A 460 -12.83 -11.88 -19.72
N PRO A 461 -12.80 -10.85 -20.61
CA PRO A 461 -12.18 -9.57 -20.30
C PRO A 461 -12.66 -8.97 -18.97
N GLY A 462 -11.80 -8.14 -18.38
CA GLY A 462 -12.08 -7.48 -17.11
C GLY A 462 -13.47 -6.85 -17.07
N ASN A 463 -13.90 -6.12 -18.10
CA ASN A 463 -15.08 -5.25 -18.12
C ASN A 463 -16.45 -5.98 -18.17
N THR A 464 -16.56 -7.16 -17.56
CA THR A 464 -17.75 -8.00 -17.60
C THR A 464 -18.65 -7.76 -16.38
N THR A 465 -19.94 -7.65 -16.64
CA THR A 465 -21.00 -7.53 -15.63
C THR A 465 -21.97 -8.71 -15.78
N LEU A 466 -22.31 -9.33 -14.66
CA LEU A 466 -23.35 -10.34 -14.55
C LEU A 466 -24.68 -9.67 -14.21
N LEU A 467 -25.70 -10.00 -15.00
CA LEU A 467 -27.08 -9.63 -14.70
C LEU A 467 -27.74 -10.72 -13.86
N HIS A 468 -28.20 -10.35 -12.67
CA HIS A 468 -29.01 -11.22 -11.83
C HIS A 468 -30.35 -11.55 -12.52
N ARG A 469 -30.92 -12.75 -12.30
CA ARG A 469 -32.16 -13.26 -12.93
C ARG A 469 -33.35 -12.28 -12.92
N GLY A 470 -33.44 -11.41 -11.91
CA GLY A 470 -34.49 -10.38 -11.76
C GLY A 470 -34.15 -8.99 -12.28
N ALA A 471 -32.96 -8.77 -12.85
CA ALA A 471 -32.41 -7.46 -13.23
C ALA A 471 -32.32 -6.41 -12.09
N GLU A 472 -32.56 -6.80 -10.83
CA GLU A 472 -32.47 -5.87 -9.69
C GLU A 472 -31.03 -5.49 -9.32
N HIS A 473 -30.06 -6.38 -9.61
CA HIS A 473 -28.67 -6.21 -9.20
C HIS A 473 -27.72 -6.59 -10.33
N GLU A 474 -26.72 -5.73 -10.55
CA GLU A 474 -25.60 -5.95 -11.47
C GLU A 474 -24.33 -6.23 -10.66
N TYR A 475 -23.65 -7.33 -10.95
CA TYR A 475 -22.38 -7.68 -10.31
C TYR A 475 -21.23 -7.51 -11.30
N SER A 476 -20.17 -6.79 -10.93
CA SER A 476 -18.94 -6.81 -11.72
C SER A 476 -18.20 -8.10 -11.39
N ILE A 477 -18.05 -8.99 -12.38
CA ILE A 477 -17.47 -10.31 -12.15
C ILE A 477 -16.32 -10.60 -13.12
N GLU A 478 -15.36 -11.37 -12.64
CA GLU A 478 -14.31 -11.98 -13.46
C GLU A 478 -14.64 -13.46 -13.64
N VAL A 479 -14.74 -13.89 -14.89
CA VAL A 479 -15.17 -15.25 -15.24
C VAL A 479 -14.00 -16.03 -15.81
N THR A 480 -13.71 -17.18 -15.21
CA THR A 480 -12.71 -18.14 -15.71
C THR A 480 -13.37 -19.48 -15.95
N ALA A 481 -13.23 -20.04 -17.15
CA ALA A 481 -13.69 -21.37 -17.53
C ALA A 481 -12.48 -22.30 -17.74
N THR A 482 -12.53 -23.48 -17.11
CA THR A 482 -11.46 -24.49 -17.16
C THR A 482 -12.05 -25.84 -17.55
N PRO A 483 -11.48 -26.56 -18.54
CA PRO A 483 -12.03 -27.84 -18.97
C PRO A 483 -11.76 -28.92 -17.92
N ILE A 484 -12.78 -29.72 -17.60
CA ILE A 484 -12.68 -30.90 -16.76
C ILE A 484 -12.33 -32.08 -17.66
N ARG A 485 -11.27 -32.82 -17.30
CA ARG A 485 -10.77 -33.96 -18.09
C ARG A 485 -10.92 -35.27 -17.33
N ASP A 486 -11.18 -36.35 -18.07
CA ASP A 486 -11.12 -37.71 -17.54
C ASP A 486 -9.68 -38.23 -17.40
N GLY A 487 -9.53 -39.45 -16.89
CA GLY A 487 -8.23 -40.12 -16.73
C GLY A 487 -7.50 -40.45 -18.04
N VAL A 488 -8.16 -40.26 -19.19
CA VAL A 488 -7.64 -40.48 -20.55
C VAL A 488 -7.34 -39.15 -21.26
N GLY A 489 -7.69 -38.01 -20.65
CA GLY A 489 -7.44 -36.66 -21.15
C GLY A 489 -8.59 -36.07 -22.00
N GLN A 490 -9.70 -36.78 -22.17
CA GLN A 490 -10.89 -36.27 -22.86
C GLN A 490 -11.65 -35.28 -21.98
N VAL A 491 -12.21 -34.25 -22.61
CA VAL A 491 -13.01 -33.23 -21.90
C VAL A 491 -14.39 -33.81 -21.61
N ILE A 492 -14.74 -33.87 -20.33
CA ILE A 492 -16.04 -34.36 -19.85
C ILE A 492 -16.97 -33.24 -19.38
N GLY A 493 -16.48 -32.01 -19.33
CA GLY A 493 -17.24 -30.84 -18.91
C GLY A 493 -16.36 -29.62 -18.72
N THR A 494 -16.92 -28.58 -18.12
CA THR A 494 -16.19 -27.34 -17.80
C THR A 494 -16.53 -26.89 -16.39
N VAL A 495 -15.53 -26.41 -15.64
CA VAL A 495 -15.74 -25.69 -14.38
C VAL A 495 -15.60 -24.20 -14.65
N VAL A 496 -16.58 -23.43 -14.17
CA VAL A 496 -16.60 -21.97 -14.28
C VAL A 496 -16.51 -21.37 -12.88
N ALA A 497 -15.52 -20.51 -12.69
CA ALA A 497 -15.36 -19.69 -11.51
C ALA A 497 -15.81 -18.26 -11.80
N LEU A 498 -16.67 -17.73 -10.92
CA LEU A 498 -17.21 -16.37 -10.92
C LEU A 498 -16.63 -15.65 -9.71
N HIS A 499 -15.68 -14.76 -9.94
CA HIS A 499 -15.10 -13.93 -8.88
C HIS A 499 -15.82 -12.58 -8.82
N ASP A 500 -16.45 -12.28 -7.69
CA ASP A 500 -17.15 -11.01 -7.49
C ASP A 500 -16.16 -9.88 -7.15
N VAL A 501 -15.94 -8.99 -8.13
CA VAL A 501 -15.08 -7.81 -8.01
C VAL A 501 -15.89 -6.52 -7.89
N THR A 502 -17.19 -6.59 -7.62
CA THR A 502 -18.10 -5.42 -7.56
C THR A 502 -17.60 -4.37 -6.58
N ARG A 503 -17.24 -4.78 -5.35
CA ARG A 503 -16.73 -3.85 -4.33
C ARG A 503 -15.36 -3.29 -4.69
N LEU A 504 -14.45 -4.13 -5.19
CA LEU A 504 -13.11 -3.74 -5.60
C LEU A 504 -13.16 -2.72 -6.74
N ARG A 505 -14.03 -2.93 -7.73
CA ARG A 505 -14.24 -1.99 -8.83
C ARG A 505 -14.98 -0.74 -8.43
N GLY A 506 -15.99 -0.83 -7.56
CA GLY A 506 -16.63 0.34 -6.99
C GLY A 506 -15.62 1.28 -6.32
N LEU A 507 -14.73 0.71 -5.51
CA LEU A 507 -13.63 1.45 -4.87
C LEU A 507 -12.63 1.98 -5.91
N ALA A 508 -12.25 1.19 -6.91
CA ALA A 508 -11.34 1.65 -7.97
C ALA A 508 -11.92 2.81 -8.80
N ARG A 509 -13.21 2.75 -9.15
CA ARG A 509 -13.92 3.84 -9.83
C ARG A 509 -14.01 5.07 -8.93
N GLN A 510 -14.33 4.91 -7.65
CA GLN A 510 -14.35 6.03 -6.70
C GLN A 510 -12.97 6.67 -6.53
N MET A 511 -11.91 5.87 -6.43
CA MET A 511 -10.53 6.39 -6.37
C MET A 511 -10.16 7.12 -7.66
N SER A 512 -10.50 6.56 -8.83
CA SER A 512 -10.28 7.21 -10.12
C SER A 512 -11.01 8.55 -10.22
N TYR A 513 -12.28 8.59 -9.79
CA TYR A 513 -13.10 9.78 -9.76
C TYR A 513 -12.55 10.85 -8.81
N GLN A 514 -12.18 10.49 -7.57
CA GLN A 514 -11.55 11.39 -6.62
C GLN A 514 -10.17 11.89 -7.10
N ALA A 515 -9.48 11.10 -7.93
CA ALA A 515 -8.20 11.50 -8.49
C ALA A 515 -8.35 12.58 -9.58
N THR A 516 -9.55 12.75 -10.16
CA THR A 516 -9.84 13.74 -11.20
C THR A 516 -10.81 14.85 -10.77
N HIS A 517 -11.57 14.66 -9.69
CA HIS A 517 -12.58 15.60 -9.20
C HIS A 517 -12.29 16.12 -7.78
N ASP A 518 -12.79 17.31 -7.46
CA ASP A 518 -12.75 17.95 -6.15
C ASP A 518 -13.88 17.40 -5.26
N ALA A 519 -13.53 16.90 -4.07
CA ALA A 519 -14.47 16.20 -3.20
C ALA A 519 -15.62 17.08 -2.65
N LEU A 520 -15.46 18.41 -2.64
CA LEU A 520 -16.49 19.32 -2.10
C LEU A 520 -17.46 19.77 -3.19
N THR A 521 -16.93 20.16 -4.34
CA THR A 521 -17.68 20.83 -5.41
C THR A 521 -18.06 19.92 -6.56
N ASP A 522 -17.51 18.70 -6.62
CA ASP A 522 -17.71 17.76 -7.72
C ASP A 522 -17.24 18.30 -9.09
N LEU A 523 -16.45 19.38 -9.07
CA LEU A 523 -15.78 19.91 -10.24
C LEU A 523 -14.49 19.14 -10.51
N ILE A 524 -13.91 19.37 -11.68
CA ILE A 524 -12.56 18.89 -11.98
C ILE A 524 -11.57 19.47 -10.96
N ASN A 525 -10.66 18.64 -10.45
CA ASN A 525 -9.62 19.10 -9.54
C ASN A 525 -8.44 19.72 -10.30
N ARG A 526 -7.54 20.39 -9.57
CA ARG A 526 -6.34 21.00 -10.15
C ARG A 526 -5.52 20.06 -11.05
N ARG A 527 -5.34 18.81 -10.65
CA ARG A 527 -4.49 17.85 -11.36
C ARG A 527 -5.03 17.52 -12.75
N GLU A 528 -6.33 17.21 -12.83
CA GLU A 528 -6.99 16.93 -14.10
C GLU A 528 -7.16 18.20 -14.94
N PHE A 529 -7.38 19.36 -14.31
CA PHE A 529 -7.42 20.65 -15.01
C PHE A 529 -6.09 20.96 -15.71
N GLU A 530 -4.96 20.80 -15.01
CA GLU A 530 -3.62 20.98 -15.57
C GLU A 530 -3.36 20.02 -16.75
N ALA A 531 -3.86 18.78 -16.68
CA ALA A 531 -3.77 17.82 -17.78
C ALA A 531 -4.56 18.28 -19.02
N ARG A 532 -5.76 18.82 -18.83
CA ARG A 532 -6.58 19.36 -19.93
C ARG A 532 -5.99 20.62 -20.54
N VAL A 533 -5.47 21.53 -19.73
CA VAL A 533 -4.74 22.72 -20.22
C VAL A 533 -3.52 22.31 -21.04
N LYS A 534 -2.78 21.29 -20.60
CA LYS A 534 -1.66 20.73 -21.37
C LYS A 534 -2.11 20.18 -22.72
N ASN A 535 -3.24 19.48 -22.78
CA ASN A 535 -3.80 19.00 -24.05
C ASN A 535 -4.23 20.15 -24.96
N ALA A 536 -4.86 21.19 -24.40
CA ALA A 536 -5.23 22.40 -25.15
C ALA A 536 -4.02 23.14 -25.71
N LEU A 537 -2.89 23.17 -24.99
CA LEU A 537 -1.62 23.71 -25.50
C LEU A 537 -1.09 22.90 -26.69
N ILE A 538 -1.17 21.57 -26.62
CA ILE A 538 -0.76 20.69 -27.72
C ILE A 538 -1.63 20.92 -28.95
N THR A 539 -2.96 21.02 -28.78
CA THR A 539 -3.86 21.30 -29.91
C THR A 539 -3.71 22.70 -30.45
N ALA A 540 -3.38 23.69 -29.62
CA ALA A 540 -3.07 25.04 -30.07
C ALA A 540 -1.79 25.09 -30.92
N HIS A 541 -0.76 24.34 -30.52
CA HIS A 541 0.50 24.29 -31.23
C HIS A 541 0.42 23.50 -32.55
N ASN A 542 -0.27 22.36 -32.54
CA ASN A 542 -0.34 21.46 -33.71
C ASN A 542 -1.46 21.80 -34.69
N ASP A 543 -2.66 22.14 -34.18
CA ASP A 543 -3.85 22.35 -35.01
C ASP A 543 -4.17 23.84 -35.23
N HIS A 544 -3.31 24.75 -34.73
CA HIS A 544 -3.53 26.21 -34.70
C HIS A 544 -4.89 26.61 -34.09
N LYS A 545 -5.40 25.81 -33.14
CA LYS A 545 -6.64 26.13 -32.42
C LYS A 545 -6.40 27.23 -31.40
N HIS A 546 -7.40 28.08 -31.22
CA HIS A 546 -7.39 29.13 -30.20
C HIS A 546 -8.22 28.68 -29.00
N HIS A 547 -7.61 28.66 -27.81
CA HIS A 547 -8.28 28.39 -26.55
C HIS A 547 -8.07 29.58 -25.61
N ALA A 548 -8.78 29.61 -24.49
CA ALA A 548 -8.56 30.63 -23.46
C ALA A 548 -8.63 30.01 -22.07
N LEU A 549 -7.78 30.52 -21.17
CA LEU A 549 -7.73 30.13 -19.77
C LEU A 549 -8.21 31.29 -18.90
N CYS A 550 -9.15 31.01 -18.01
CA CYS A 550 -9.63 31.91 -16.98
C CYS A 550 -9.18 31.39 -15.61
N TYR A 551 -8.52 32.22 -14.81
CA TYR A 551 -8.26 31.99 -13.40
C TYR A 551 -9.18 32.90 -12.59
N ILE A 552 -10.04 32.31 -11.76
CA ILE A 552 -11.16 32.99 -11.10
C ILE A 552 -10.93 32.90 -9.58
N GLY A 553 -10.64 34.04 -8.95
CA GLY A 553 -10.55 34.14 -7.49
C GLY A 553 -11.79 34.80 -6.91
N LEU A 554 -12.44 34.17 -5.93
CA LEU A 554 -13.52 34.82 -5.20
C LEU A 554 -13.00 35.93 -4.30
N ASP A 555 -13.66 37.08 -4.34
CA ASP A 555 -13.29 38.21 -3.51
C ASP A 555 -13.85 38.03 -2.11
N GLN A 556 -13.03 38.28 -1.10
CA GLN A 556 -13.44 38.30 0.32
C GLN A 556 -14.03 36.97 0.84
N PHE A 557 -13.77 35.84 0.19
CA PHE A 557 -14.23 34.52 0.65
C PHE A 557 -13.82 34.23 2.11
N LYS A 558 -12.58 34.63 2.47
CA LYS A 558 -12.08 34.51 3.84
C LYS A 558 -12.97 35.20 4.88
N VAL A 559 -13.56 36.36 4.56
CA VAL A 559 -14.46 37.08 5.48
C VAL A 559 -15.69 36.25 5.80
N ILE A 560 -16.23 35.52 4.83
CA ILE A 560 -17.40 34.64 5.01
C ILE A 560 -17.03 33.47 5.91
N ASN A 561 -15.87 32.83 5.69
CA ASN A 561 -15.38 31.77 6.55
C ASN A 561 -15.12 32.23 7.98
N ASP A 562 -14.46 33.39 8.15
CA ASP A 562 -14.12 33.94 9.46
C ASP A 562 -15.39 34.38 10.23
N THR A 563 -16.44 34.82 9.53
CA THR A 563 -17.69 35.29 10.15
C THR A 563 -18.72 34.17 10.41
N CYS A 564 -18.87 33.23 9.47
CA CYS A 564 -19.94 32.22 9.49
C CYS A 564 -19.43 30.78 9.65
N GLY A 565 -18.12 30.58 9.71
CA GLY A 565 -17.46 29.28 9.76
C GLY A 565 -17.27 28.63 8.39
N HIS A 566 -16.41 27.62 8.34
CA HIS A 566 -16.05 26.92 7.10
C HIS A 566 -17.24 26.25 6.39
N GLY A 567 -18.24 25.77 7.14
CA GLY A 567 -19.44 25.18 6.53
C GLY A 567 -20.25 26.16 5.66
N ALA A 568 -20.22 27.46 5.98
CA ALA A 568 -20.87 28.49 5.17
C ALA A 568 -20.09 28.75 3.87
N GLY A 569 -18.75 28.79 3.94
CA GLY A 569 -17.92 28.89 2.75
C GLY A 569 -18.06 27.67 1.84
N ASP A 570 -18.14 26.48 2.42
CA ASP A 570 -18.34 25.24 1.66
C ASP A 570 -19.67 25.25 0.88
N GLU A 571 -20.75 25.71 1.51
CA GLU A 571 -22.05 25.84 0.83
C GLU A 571 -22.02 26.93 -0.25
N LEU A 572 -21.36 28.06 0.01
CA LEU A 572 -21.16 29.11 -0.99
C LEU A 572 -20.46 28.55 -2.25
N LEU A 573 -19.39 27.78 -2.06
CA LEU A 573 -18.66 27.17 -3.17
C LEU A 573 -19.54 26.22 -3.98
N LYS A 574 -20.33 25.37 -3.32
CA LYS A 574 -21.28 24.46 -4.00
C LYS A 574 -22.31 25.20 -4.84
N GLN A 575 -22.87 26.30 -4.34
CA GLN A 575 -23.86 27.09 -5.07
C GLN A 575 -23.24 27.84 -6.24
N LEU A 576 -22.03 28.40 -6.06
CA LEU A 576 -21.29 29.05 -7.15
C LEU A 576 -20.88 28.04 -8.22
N THR A 577 -20.54 26.80 -7.86
CA THR A 577 -20.28 25.73 -8.83
C THR A 577 -21.47 25.48 -9.75
N ARG A 578 -22.70 25.44 -9.21
CA ARG A 578 -23.92 25.28 -10.04
C ARG A 578 -24.07 26.45 -10.99
N LEU A 579 -23.89 27.68 -10.47
CA LEU A 579 -23.94 28.89 -11.28
C LEU A 579 -22.90 28.90 -12.40
N PHE A 580 -21.67 28.42 -12.15
CA PHE A 580 -20.65 28.31 -13.20
C PHE A 580 -20.99 27.25 -14.24
N ARG A 581 -21.52 26.10 -13.81
CA ARG A 581 -21.93 25.01 -14.71
C ARG A 581 -23.04 25.44 -15.67
N ASP A 582 -23.99 26.26 -15.21
CA ASP A 582 -25.07 26.78 -16.04
C ASP A 582 -24.61 27.82 -17.08
N LYS A 583 -23.43 28.41 -16.88
CA LYS A 583 -22.87 29.49 -17.72
C LYS A 583 -21.82 29.02 -18.70
N ILE A 584 -21.32 27.80 -18.54
CA ILE A 584 -20.25 27.23 -19.33
C ILE A 584 -20.83 26.08 -20.17
N ARG A 585 -20.44 25.98 -21.44
CA ARG A 585 -20.88 24.91 -22.36
C ARG A 585 -20.23 23.57 -22.00
N GLU A 586 -20.85 22.47 -22.42
CA GLU A 586 -20.34 21.11 -22.13
C GLU A 586 -18.91 20.84 -22.66
N SER A 587 -18.49 21.50 -23.74
CA SER A 587 -17.14 21.36 -24.29
C SER A 587 -16.07 22.11 -23.49
N ASP A 588 -16.46 23.01 -22.60
CA ASP A 588 -15.53 23.79 -21.79
C ASP A 588 -15.39 23.14 -20.41
N THR A 589 -14.23 23.35 -19.79
CA THR A 589 -13.93 22.77 -18.49
C THR A 589 -14.02 23.83 -17.40
N ILE A 590 -14.72 23.53 -16.30
CA ILE A 590 -14.66 24.29 -15.05
C ILE A 590 -14.08 23.41 -13.94
N ALA A 591 -13.13 23.95 -13.20
CA ALA A 591 -12.36 23.25 -12.18
C ALA A 591 -12.26 24.09 -10.91
N ARG A 592 -12.05 23.41 -9.77
CA ARG A 592 -11.63 24.05 -8.52
C ARG A 592 -10.15 23.77 -8.31
N LEU A 593 -9.35 24.83 -8.21
CA LEU A 593 -7.89 24.74 -8.18
C LEU A 593 -7.37 24.64 -6.74
N SER A 594 -7.87 25.51 -5.87
CA SER A 594 -7.57 25.53 -4.45
C SER A 594 -8.61 26.40 -3.73
N GLY A 595 -8.86 26.20 -2.43
CA GLY A 595 -9.62 27.15 -1.60
C GLY A 595 -10.84 27.81 -2.26
N ASP A 596 -10.68 29.09 -2.60
CA ASP A 596 -11.62 30.01 -3.24
C ASP A 596 -11.31 30.32 -4.71
N GLU A 597 -10.47 29.50 -5.33
CA GLU A 597 -9.95 29.64 -6.69
C GLU A 597 -10.55 28.58 -7.63
N PHE A 598 -11.05 29.05 -8.76
CA PHE A 598 -11.60 28.26 -9.84
C PHE A 598 -10.81 28.49 -11.12
N GLY A 599 -10.74 27.48 -11.98
CA GLY A 599 -10.15 27.57 -13.31
C GLY A 599 -11.21 27.25 -14.35
N ALA A 600 -11.32 28.04 -15.41
CA ALA A 600 -12.13 27.71 -16.57
C ALA A 600 -11.27 27.66 -17.83
N LEU A 601 -11.34 26.55 -18.57
CA LEU A 601 -10.68 26.35 -19.86
C LEU A 601 -11.75 26.38 -20.94
N LEU A 602 -11.65 27.37 -21.83
CA LEU A 602 -12.58 27.59 -22.94
C LEU A 602 -11.97 27.06 -24.23
N GLU A 603 -12.45 25.91 -24.72
CA GLU A 603 -11.80 25.16 -25.80
C GLU A 603 -12.27 25.58 -27.20
N GLY A 604 -11.36 25.96 -28.10
CA GLY A 604 -11.77 26.47 -29.41
C GLY A 604 -12.51 27.82 -29.32
N CYS A 605 -12.17 28.63 -28.31
CA CYS A 605 -12.75 29.94 -28.05
C CYS A 605 -11.73 31.05 -28.31
N PRO A 606 -11.93 31.89 -29.36
CA PRO A 606 -11.10 33.07 -29.59
C PRO A 606 -11.19 34.07 -28.44
N LEU A 607 -10.13 34.86 -28.25
CA LEU A 607 -9.99 35.77 -27.10
C LEU A 607 -11.15 36.74 -26.90
N GLN A 608 -11.75 37.25 -27.98
CA GLN A 608 -12.90 38.17 -27.90
C GLN A 608 -14.12 37.51 -27.28
N ASN A 609 -14.43 36.27 -27.69
CA ASN A 609 -15.54 35.50 -27.13
C ASN A 609 -15.23 35.05 -25.71
N ALA A 610 -13.99 34.65 -25.44
CA ALA A 610 -13.54 34.28 -24.10
C ALA A 610 -13.73 35.43 -23.10
N ARG A 611 -13.46 36.68 -23.52
CA ARG A 611 -13.69 37.88 -22.71
C ARG A 611 -15.17 38.08 -22.37
N LEU A 612 -16.07 37.81 -23.31
CA LEU A 612 -17.52 37.90 -23.07
C LEU A 612 -17.98 36.86 -22.05
N VAL A 613 -17.51 35.61 -22.18
CA VAL A 613 -17.80 34.52 -21.23
C VAL A 613 -17.26 34.85 -19.83
N ALA A 614 -16.01 35.28 -19.73
CA ALA A 614 -15.41 35.68 -18.45
C ALA A 614 -16.18 36.82 -17.77
N GLU A 615 -16.61 37.82 -18.54
CA GLU A 615 -17.39 38.94 -18.03
C GLU A 615 -18.81 38.52 -17.61
N ASP A 616 -19.45 37.58 -18.31
CA ASP A 616 -20.75 37.03 -17.90
C ASP A 616 -20.64 36.22 -16.60
N LEU A 617 -19.61 35.38 -16.46
CA LEU A 617 -19.31 34.67 -15.21
C LEU A 617 -19.15 35.66 -14.05
N ARG A 618 -18.34 36.70 -14.24
CA ARG A 618 -18.10 37.74 -13.24
C ARG A 618 -19.38 38.48 -12.84
N ARG A 619 -20.21 38.87 -13.82
CA ARG A 619 -21.50 39.54 -13.57
C ARG A 619 -22.48 38.63 -12.83
N SER A 620 -22.49 37.35 -13.17
CA SER A 620 -23.34 36.34 -12.52
C SER A 620 -22.95 36.16 -11.05
N VAL A 621 -21.65 36.09 -10.72
CA VAL A 621 -21.19 36.06 -9.32
C VAL A 621 -21.57 37.35 -8.58
N LYS A 622 -21.43 38.52 -9.21
CA LYS A 622 -21.83 39.80 -8.59
C LYS A 622 -23.33 39.89 -8.32
N ALA A 623 -24.15 39.34 -9.20
CA ALA A 623 -25.60 39.30 -9.06
C ALA A 623 -26.05 38.28 -8.00
N PHE A 624 -25.25 37.24 -7.77
CA PHE A 624 -25.52 36.20 -6.78
C PHE A 624 -25.66 36.77 -5.37
N ARG A 625 -26.63 36.25 -4.62
CA ARG A 625 -26.89 36.61 -3.23
C ARG A 625 -26.82 35.34 -2.40
N PHE A 626 -25.80 35.26 -1.56
CA PHE A 626 -25.61 34.11 -0.70
C PHE A 626 -26.34 34.32 0.62
N ALA A 627 -27.40 33.56 0.84
CA ALA A 627 -28.14 33.57 2.09
C ALA A 627 -27.66 32.42 2.99
N TRP A 628 -27.25 32.74 4.21
CA TRP A 628 -26.87 31.75 5.21
C TRP A 628 -27.45 32.14 6.57
N LYS A 629 -28.36 31.31 7.09
CA LYS A 629 -29.18 31.62 8.26
C LYS A 629 -29.90 32.97 8.06
N SER A 630 -29.65 33.95 8.93
CA SER A 630 -30.29 35.28 8.88
C SER A 630 -29.48 36.33 8.12
N ASN A 631 -28.32 35.97 7.54
CA ASN A 631 -27.43 36.92 6.87
C ASN A 631 -27.46 36.73 5.35
N THR A 632 -27.34 37.83 4.60
CA THR A 632 -27.18 37.81 3.15
C THR A 632 -25.87 38.49 2.76
N PHE A 633 -25.02 37.77 2.04
CA PHE A 633 -23.72 38.24 1.59
C PHE A 633 -23.74 38.55 0.10
N ARG A 634 -23.00 39.61 -0.28
CA ARG A 634 -22.66 39.89 -1.67
C ARG A 634 -21.27 39.34 -1.94
N VAL A 635 -21.13 38.59 -3.01
CA VAL A 635 -19.87 38.00 -3.44
C VAL A 635 -19.48 38.60 -4.79
N SER A 636 -18.20 38.73 -5.05
CA SER A 636 -17.69 39.08 -6.38
C SER A 636 -16.51 38.17 -6.72
N ALA A 637 -16.12 38.17 -7.99
CA ALA A 637 -14.97 37.42 -8.46
C ALA A 637 -14.04 38.34 -9.27
N SER A 638 -12.75 38.12 -9.10
CA SER A 638 -11.69 38.70 -9.90
C SER A 638 -11.17 37.61 -10.85
N ILE A 639 -11.06 37.91 -12.13
CA ILE A 639 -10.76 36.91 -13.17
C ILE A 639 -9.53 37.36 -13.97
N GLY A 640 -8.49 36.52 -14.03
CA GLY A 640 -7.40 36.63 -14.99
C GLY A 640 -7.72 35.84 -16.25
N LEU A 641 -7.61 36.45 -17.42
CA LEU A 641 -7.88 35.82 -18.73
C LEU A 641 -6.60 35.78 -19.56
N VAL A 642 -6.22 34.58 -20.04
CA VAL A 642 -5.02 34.35 -20.86
C VAL A 642 -5.41 33.63 -22.15
N PRO A 643 -5.01 34.13 -23.33
CA PRO A 643 -5.16 33.38 -24.57
C PRO A 643 -4.18 32.21 -24.63
N ILE A 644 -4.64 31.05 -25.09
CA ILE A 644 -3.82 29.89 -25.44
C ILE A 644 -3.78 29.78 -26.96
N THR A 645 -2.59 30.02 -27.52
CA THR A 645 -2.31 30.08 -28.96
C THR A 645 -1.05 29.27 -29.29
N ALA A 646 -0.71 29.16 -30.57
CA ALA A 646 0.50 28.44 -31.00
C ALA A 646 1.81 28.98 -30.38
N ASP A 647 1.84 30.28 -30.08
CA ASP A 647 2.98 30.98 -29.46
C ASP A 647 2.98 30.94 -27.92
N SER A 648 2.00 30.27 -27.29
CA SER A 648 1.97 30.14 -25.85
C SER A 648 3.14 29.28 -25.35
N GLY A 649 3.70 29.64 -24.21
CA GLY A 649 4.80 28.92 -23.57
C GLY A 649 4.36 27.59 -22.93
N THR A 650 5.08 27.17 -21.91
CA THR A 650 4.77 25.93 -21.19
C THR A 650 3.50 26.05 -20.35
N LEU A 651 2.98 24.90 -19.88
CA LEU A 651 1.87 24.85 -18.92
C LEU A 651 2.10 25.77 -17.70
N SER A 652 3.32 25.79 -17.17
CA SER A 652 3.67 26.62 -16.01
C SER A 652 3.59 28.11 -16.34
N ASP A 653 4.01 28.50 -17.54
CA ASP A 653 4.00 29.91 -17.98
C ASP A 653 2.56 30.42 -18.12
N VAL A 654 1.69 29.60 -18.72
CA VAL A 654 0.28 29.95 -18.94
C VAL A 654 -0.50 30.02 -17.63
N LEU A 655 -0.28 29.08 -16.71
CA LEU A 655 -0.91 29.12 -15.38
C LEU A 655 -0.40 30.29 -14.55
N SER A 656 0.91 30.56 -14.57
CA SER A 656 1.52 31.70 -13.86
C SER A 656 1.01 33.04 -14.41
N ALA A 657 0.90 33.16 -15.74
CA ALA A 657 0.28 34.32 -16.40
C ALA A 657 -1.18 34.53 -15.96
N ALA A 658 -1.95 33.46 -15.86
CA ALA A 658 -3.36 33.53 -15.48
C ALA A 658 -3.55 33.92 -14.01
N ASP A 659 -2.72 33.38 -13.12
CA ASP A 659 -2.70 33.74 -11.71
C ASP A 659 -2.26 35.20 -11.50
N ALA A 660 -1.18 35.63 -12.17
CA ALA A 660 -0.72 37.02 -12.12
C ALA A 660 -1.79 37.99 -12.65
N ALA A 661 -2.48 37.67 -13.74
CA ALA A 661 -3.60 38.47 -14.24
C ALA A 661 -4.77 38.52 -13.25
N CYS A 662 -5.10 37.40 -12.59
CA CYS A 662 -6.14 37.36 -11.55
C CYS A 662 -5.74 38.21 -10.33
N TYR A 663 -4.48 38.19 -9.93
CA TYR A 663 -3.96 39.02 -8.86
C TYR A 663 -4.07 40.52 -9.21
N VAL A 664 -3.65 40.92 -10.41
CA VAL A 664 -3.80 42.31 -10.89
C VAL A 664 -5.28 42.72 -10.91
N ALA A 665 -6.19 41.82 -11.32
CA ALA A 665 -7.62 42.07 -11.22
C ALA A 665 -8.07 42.34 -9.77
N LYS A 666 -7.52 41.62 -8.79
CA LYS A 666 -7.79 41.84 -7.36
C LYS A 666 -7.24 43.18 -6.89
N ASP A 667 -6.00 43.51 -7.23
CA ASP A 667 -5.31 44.71 -6.75
C ASP A 667 -5.91 46.01 -7.31
N GLN A 668 -6.31 46.00 -8.58
CA GLN A 668 -6.89 47.18 -9.22
C GLN A 668 -8.32 47.53 -8.75
N GLY A 669 -8.85 46.83 -7.74
CA GLY A 669 -10.16 47.13 -7.14
C GLY A 669 -11.18 45.99 -7.23
N ARG A 670 -10.73 44.76 -7.52
CA ARG A 670 -11.54 43.53 -7.53
C ARG A 670 -12.70 43.56 -8.53
N ASN A 671 -13.52 42.50 -8.52
CA ASN A 671 -14.77 42.41 -9.29
C ASN A 671 -14.60 42.80 -10.78
N ARG A 672 -13.52 42.33 -11.43
CA ARG A 672 -13.18 42.65 -12.83
C ARG A 672 -12.51 41.47 -13.54
N VAL A 673 -12.50 41.52 -14.86
CA VAL A 673 -11.68 40.66 -15.69
C VAL A 673 -10.43 41.43 -16.12
N HIS A 674 -9.24 40.88 -15.90
CA HIS A 674 -7.98 41.40 -16.40
C HIS A 674 -7.45 40.49 -17.50
N LEU A 675 -7.15 41.06 -18.67
CA LEU A 675 -6.59 40.32 -19.79
C LEU A 675 -5.06 40.35 -19.67
N TYR A 676 -4.44 39.18 -19.74
CA TYR A 676 -2.99 39.08 -19.82
C TYR A 676 -2.47 39.68 -21.13
N GLN A 677 -1.54 40.62 -21.00
CA GLN A 677 -0.76 41.18 -22.10
C GLN A 677 0.73 41.04 -21.75
N PRO A 678 1.57 40.54 -22.68
CA PRO A 678 3.01 40.37 -22.43
C PRO A 678 3.73 41.65 -21.99
N ASP A 679 3.25 42.82 -22.44
CA ASP A 679 3.82 44.14 -22.16
C ASP A 679 3.23 44.82 -20.90
N ASP A 680 2.34 44.15 -20.17
CA ASP A 680 1.76 44.71 -18.96
C ASP A 680 2.76 44.63 -17.79
N GLY A 681 3.41 45.77 -17.50
CA GLY A 681 4.43 45.88 -16.46
C GLY A 681 3.98 45.42 -15.07
N ALA A 682 2.68 45.53 -14.75
CA ALA A 682 2.15 45.06 -13.47
C ALA A 682 2.12 43.52 -13.38
N VAL A 683 1.84 42.86 -14.50
CA VAL A 683 1.83 41.40 -14.61
C VAL A 683 3.27 40.86 -14.67
N ALA A 684 4.15 41.52 -15.43
CA ALA A 684 5.56 41.14 -15.56
C ALA A 684 6.33 41.29 -14.23
N GLN A 685 6.09 42.37 -13.48
CA GLN A 685 6.67 42.55 -12.14
C GLN A 685 6.27 41.40 -11.21
N ARG A 686 5.00 40.99 -11.24
CA ARG A 686 4.50 39.92 -10.38
C ARG A 686 5.00 38.54 -10.80
N GLN A 687 5.09 38.25 -12.08
CA GLN A 687 5.71 37.02 -12.57
C GLN A 687 7.19 36.92 -12.16
N GLY A 688 7.93 38.04 -12.22
CA GLY A 688 9.31 38.12 -11.74
C GLY A 688 9.45 37.85 -10.24
N GLU A 689 8.54 38.38 -9.41
CA GLU A 689 8.49 38.12 -7.97
C GLU A 689 8.15 36.66 -7.62
N MET A 690 7.46 35.91 -8.48
CA MET A 690 7.13 34.50 -8.27
C MET A 690 8.21 33.52 -8.77
N GLN A 691 9.10 33.95 -9.66
CA GLN A 691 10.20 33.14 -10.19
C GLN A 691 11.49 33.25 -9.36
N TRP A 692 11.57 34.22 -8.44
CA TRP A 692 12.66 34.41 -7.47
C TRP A 692 12.30 33.80 -6.11
#